data_AF-A0A7Y5W2Z7-F1
#
_entry.id   AF-A0A7Y5W2Z7-F1
#
_cell.length_a   1.000
_cell.length_b   1.000
_cell.length_c   1.000
_cell.angle_alpha   90.00
_cell.angle_beta   90.00
_cell.angle_gamma   90.00
#
_symmetry.space_group_name_H-M   'P 1'
#
loop_
_entity.id
_entity.type
_entity.pdbx_description
1 polymer ?
#
loop_
_entity_poly.entity_id
_entity_poly.type
_entity_poly.pdbx_seq_one_letter_code
_entity_poly.pdbx_strand_id
1 'polypeptide(L)'
;MKIIANFEQLNALRVYTQAETQEAKAAGQKLIRICMGASCIASGSERVKAALEREIQEQGLGDQVAIVETGCMGPCSGGPVLTINDVFYQHVQPEDGHDLVIDHLLKGRVVERLTHKRPDGRNVHKAADLDFFRRQTKVVLRNCGEIDPTKIEDYIARDGYQALAKVLTEKNPEGVIETLKVSGLRGRGGAGFKTWLKWKFTRDAQGKGKYVVCNADEGDPGAFMDRSVLEGDPHSVIEGMAIAAATVGAQKGFIYVRAEYPLAVQRLRIALAQASQRGLLGKNILGTGLDFDLEIRMGSGAFVCGEETALLTSIEGNRGEPRPRPPFPAQKGLWGKPTVLNNVETYANVPSIILRGGAWYASFGTERSRGTKVFALAGTIKNSGLVEVPVGMALGDLIYDIGGGIPGGKEFKAAQIGGPSGGCIPKQHLNTPLDYESLSELGAIMGSGGLIVMDEDSCMVDVARFFLEFVQEESCGKCVPCRVGTKRMLEILDRICAGRGEEADVDRLIDLGEMIKETSLCGLGQTAPNPVLSTIRHFGNEYVEHIRDKRCRAGVCAALVNAPCSSACPANVDIPGFVSLVAEKRYAEALQLHRERNPFAAICSRVCFHTCEEKCRRTTLDAPVSIRGVKRFMVDQEVTIQLPEVRENSQNAQRKIAIIGAGPAGLSCAYFLARLGYRPKVYESEPRPGGMLVQAIPSYRLPREVVAREVRMIERMGVEIFTGLKLGVDFTLKSLRAEGCDAVFLGVGAPSGVRLGIPGENAEGITDALNFLRTYNLRGSVPVGKNVVVIGGGNSAIDAARTAVRLGAETVTVVYRRSREVMPAYKEEIEEAQHEGVVLRLLTAPVEVLAEGRRVVGLKCQPMRLGEFDRSGRRRPEEGGDAFCLKADHILVAVGQTLDLQKITDDINLETRQNAFIHIDPVTGQSSEKWIFAGGDAVSGPSSVVEAVAAGERAAVGIDQYLTGRQHAFWRDERQVDTYFDPDAEPIDAPREKLRLIPLERRRNNFDEVEQPWVESIAVCQARRCLRCDWGRRGNGNHMEATASAHE
;
A
#
# COMPACT_ATOMS: atom_id res chain seq x y z
N MET A 1 2.74 -39.94 32.86
CA MET A 1 1.46 -39.97 32.13
C MET A 1 1.04 -41.41 31.86
N LYS A 2 -0.26 -41.73 31.90
CA LYS A 2 -0.76 -43.09 31.57
C LYS A 2 -0.72 -43.28 30.05
N ILE A 3 -0.17 -44.41 29.59
CA ILE A 3 -0.14 -44.79 28.17
C ILE A 3 -1.57 -45.01 27.67
N ILE A 4 -1.88 -44.46 26.50
CA ILE A 4 -3.15 -44.63 25.79
C ILE A 4 -2.98 -45.86 24.88
N ALA A 5 -3.48 -47.00 25.34
CA ALA A 5 -3.28 -48.28 24.66
C ALA A 5 -4.26 -48.54 23.51
N ASN A 6 -5.41 -47.85 23.48
CA ASN A 6 -6.45 -48.05 22.47
C ASN A 6 -7.36 -46.82 22.34
N PHE A 7 -8.29 -46.88 21.38
CA PHE A 7 -9.23 -45.80 21.08
C PHE A 7 -10.16 -45.45 22.25
N GLU A 8 -10.65 -46.45 22.99
CA GLU A 8 -11.55 -46.23 24.14
C GLU A 8 -10.88 -45.38 25.23
N GLN A 9 -9.60 -45.65 25.51
CA GLN A 9 -8.83 -44.87 26.47
C GLN A 9 -8.57 -43.43 26.00
N LEU A 10 -8.33 -43.23 24.69
CA LEU A 10 -8.19 -41.89 24.12
C LEU A 10 -9.50 -41.11 24.26
N ASN A 11 -10.62 -41.74 23.93
CA ASN A 11 -11.93 -41.11 24.03
C ASN A 11 -12.33 -40.83 25.48
N ALA A 12 -12.04 -41.74 26.41
CA ALA A 12 -12.26 -41.54 27.84
C ALA A 12 -11.46 -40.34 28.36
N LEU A 13 -10.19 -40.19 27.94
CA LEU A 13 -9.38 -39.03 28.30
C LEU A 13 -9.96 -37.73 27.72
N ARG A 14 -10.38 -37.73 26.45
CA ARG A 14 -11.04 -36.58 25.82
C ARG A 14 -12.28 -36.13 26.60
N VAL A 15 -13.17 -37.06 26.91
CA VAL A 15 -14.42 -36.77 27.66
C VAL A 15 -14.08 -36.25 29.06
N TYR A 16 -13.09 -36.86 29.74
CA TYR A 16 -12.64 -36.43 31.05
C TYR A 16 -12.10 -34.99 31.04
N THR A 17 -11.18 -34.66 30.13
CA THR A 17 -10.60 -33.31 30.04
C THR A 17 -11.64 -32.26 29.62
N GLN A 18 -12.60 -32.63 28.76
CA GLN A 18 -13.72 -31.75 28.41
C GLN A 18 -14.61 -31.46 29.62
N ALA A 19 -14.92 -32.48 30.44
CA ALA A 19 -15.69 -32.33 31.66
C ALA A 19 -14.96 -31.45 32.69
N GLU A 20 -13.67 -31.68 32.91
CA GLU A 20 -12.83 -30.87 33.81
C GLU A 20 -12.82 -29.38 33.42
N THR A 21 -12.72 -29.09 32.11
CA THR A 21 -12.79 -27.71 31.60
C THR A 21 -14.19 -27.09 31.81
N GLN A 22 -15.26 -27.87 31.65
CA GLN A 22 -16.63 -27.41 31.89
C GLN A 22 -16.91 -27.18 33.38
N GLU A 23 -16.42 -28.05 34.25
CA GLU A 23 -16.51 -27.92 35.70
C GLU A 23 -15.77 -26.68 36.19
N ALA A 24 -14.55 -26.43 35.70
CA ALA A 24 -13.79 -25.21 36.00
C ALA A 24 -14.57 -23.93 35.62
N LYS A 25 -15.19 -23.92 34.44
CA LYS A 25 -16.08 -22.81 34.01
C LYS A 25 -17.33 -22.70 34.89
N ALA A 26 -17.97 -23.82 35.23
CA ALA A 26 -19.18 -23.84 36.05
C ALA A 26 -18.91 -23.40 37.50
N ALA A 27 -17.71 -23.66 38.01
CA ALA A 27 -17.22 -23.21 39.31
C ALA A 27 -16.87 -21.69 39.34
N GLY A 28 -17.06 -20.97 38.24
CA GLY A 28 -16.81 -19.53 38.15
C GLY A 28 -15.33 -19.16 38.02
N GLN A 29 -14.45 -20.12 37.69
CA GLN A 29 -13.04 -19.84 37.44
C GLN A 29 -12.89 -18.94 36.21
N LYS A 30 -12.26 -17.78 36.40
CA LYS A 30 -12.01 -16.81 35.34
C LYS A 30 -10.78 -17.22 34.56
N LEU A 31 -10.84 -17.08 33.24
CA LEU A 31 -9.77 -17.52 32.35
C LEU A 31 -9.14 -16.34 31.64
N ILE A 32 -7.82 -16.20 31.80
CA ILE A 32 -6.99 -15.29 31.02
C ILE A 32 -6.21 -16.13 30.02
N ARG A 33 -6.37 -15.84 28.73
CA ARG A 33 -5.46 -16.38 27.70
C ARG A 33 -4.55 -15.27 27.25
N ILE A 34 -3.24 -15.48 27.37
CA ILE A 34 -2.24 -14.53 26.92
C ILE A 34 -1.52 -15.07 25.68
N CYS A 35 -1.35 -14.22 24.67
CA CYS A 35 -0.61 -14.59 23.46
C CYS A 35 0.89 -14.65 23.78
N MET A 36 1.45 -15.86 23.68
CA MET A 36 2.88 -16.15 23.87
C MET A 36 3.50 -16.66 22.56
N GLY A 37 3.06 -16.10 21.42
CA GLY A 37 3.75 -16.24 20.13
C GLY A 37 4.93 -15.28 20.03
N ALA A 38 5.91 -15.58 19.17
CA ALA A 38 7.16 -14.83 19.06
C ALA A 38 6.98 -13.30 18.97
N SER A 39 6.00 -12.82 18.20
CA SER A 39 5.73 -11.38 18.06
C SER A 39 5.27 -10.72 19.37
N CYS A 40 4.37 -11.35 20.14
CA CYS A 40 3.91 -10.79 21.41
C CYS A 40 4.99 -10.88 22.50
N ILE A 41 5.82 -11.93 22.47
CA ILE A 41 6.99 -12.04 23.35
C ILE A 41 7.95 -10.89 23.07
N ALA A 42 8.26 -10.62 21.80
CA ALA A 42 9.09 -9.49 21.40
C ALA A 42 8.49 -8.13 21.83
N SER A 43 7.16 -8.01 21.84
CA SER A 43 6.45 -6.82 22.36
C SER A 43 6.31 -6.77 23.89
N GLY A 44 6.84 -7.75 24.63
CA GLY A 44 6.88 -7.74 26.10
C GLY A 44 5.79 -8.55 26.81
N SER A 45 5.15 -9.53 26.17
CA SER A 45 4.10 -10.35 26.79
C SER A 45 4.53 -11.09 28.06
N GLU A 46 5.81 -11.48 28.18
CA GLU A 46 6.35 -12.09 29.40
C GLU A 46 6.26 -11.17 30.61
N ARG A 47 6.55 -9.87 30.40
CA ARG A 47 6.45 -8.86 31.46
C ARG A 47 4.99 -8.61 31.85
N VAL A 48 4.09 -8.62 30.88
CA VAL A 48 2.63 -8.52 31.12
C VAL A 48 2.14 -9.71 31.93
N LYS A 49 2.54 -10.93 31.55
CA LYS A 49 2.21 -12.15 32.29
C LYS A 49 2.66 -12.05 33.76
N ALA A 50 3.92 -11.69 34.00
CA ALA A 50 4.47 -11.56 35.34
C ALA A 50 3.77 -10.48 36.17
N ALA A 51 3.30 -9.40 35.55
CA ALA A 51 2.50 -8.37 36.22
C ALA A 51 1.11 -8.89 36.61
N LEU A 52 0.44 -9.61 35.72
CA LEU A 52 -0.87 -10.24 35.99
C LEU A 52 -0.77 -11.28 37.10
N GLU A 53 0.25 -12.16 37.07
CA GLU A 53 0.46 -13.18 38.11
C GLU A 53 0.65 -12.55 39.49
N ARG A 54 1.45 -11.49 39.57
CA ARG A 54 1.70 -10.75 40.81
C ARG A 54 0.42 -10.14 41.38
N GLU A 55 -0.33 -9.41 40.54
CA GLU A 55 -1.56 -8.75 40.98
C GLU A 55 -2.65 -9.77 41.35
N ILE A 56 -2.77 -10.90 40.63
CA ILE A 56 -3.69 -11.99 41.00
C ILE A 56 -3.34 -12.57 42.38
N GLN A 57 -2.05 -12.72 42.69
CA GLN A 57 -1.61 -13.19 44.01
C GLN A 57 -1.87 -12.14 45.10
N GLU A 58 -1.57 -10.87 44.84
CA GLU A 58 -1.82 -9.77 45.79
C GLU A 58 -3.31 -9.62 46.13
N GLN A 59 -4.20 -9.86 45.17
CA GLN A 59 -5.65 -9.83 45.37
C GLN A 59 -6.25 -11.15 45.90
N GLY A 60 -5.42 -12.18 46.15
CA GLY A 60 -5.89 -13.47 46.67
C GLY A 60 -6.76 -14.27 45.69
N LEU A 61 -6.57 -14.08 44.38
CA LEU A 61 -7.39 -14.67 43.31
C LEU A 61 -6.78 -15.93 42.67
N GLY A 62 -5.67 -16.46 43.21
CA GLY A 62 -4.92 -17.56 42.60
C GLY A 62 -5.74 -18.82 42.30
N ASP A 63 -6.70 -19.17 43.17
CA ASP A 63 -7.56 -20.34 42.96
C ASP A 63 -8.75 -20.07 42.02
N GLN A 64 -9.05 -18.79 41.78
CA GLN A 64 -10.20 -18.34 40.98
C GLN A 64 -9.82 -17.93 39.56
N VAL A 65 -8.54 -17.68 39.26
CA VAL A 65 -8.08 -17.19 37.97
C VAL A 65 -7.00 -18.11 37.41
N ALA A 66 -7.25 -18.65 36.21
CA ALA A 66 -6.26 -19.41 35.45
C ALA A 66 -5.65 -18.54 34.34
N ILE A 67 -4.32 -18.52 34.25
CA ILE A 67 -3.60 -17.95 33.11
C ILE A 67 -3.17 -19.10 32.19
N VAL A 68 -3.58 -19.02 30.93
CA VAL A 68 -3.19 -19.96 29.87
C VAL A 68 -2.30 -19.24 28.87
N GLU A 69 -1.09 -19.78 28.71
CA GLU A 69 -0.15 -19.34 27.68
C GLU A 69 -0.55 -19.95 26.34
N THR A 70 -0.90 -19.12 25.37
CA THR A 70 -1.37 -19.59 24.05
C THR A 70 -0.38 -19.29 22.95
N GLY A 71 -0.58 -19.90 21.78
CA GLY A 71 0.11 -19.50 20.54
C GLY A 71 -0.29 -18.11 20.02
N CYS A 72 0.11 -17.80 18.78
CA CYS A 72 -0.28 -16.55 18.12
C CYS A 72 -1.80 -16.41 18.02
N MET A 73 -2.35 -15.27 18.46
CA MET A 73 -3.78 -14.96 18.35
C MET A 73 -4.19 -14.27 17.03
N GLY A 74 -3.23 -13.84 16.20
CA GLY A 74 -3.50 -13.25 14.88
C GLY A 74 -2.98 -11.80 14.73
N PRO A 75 -3.60 -10.79 15.38
CA PRO A 75 -3.30 -9.38 15.13
C PRO A 75 -2.01 -8.95 15.84
N CYS A 76 -0.87 -9.10 15.16
CA CYS A 76 0.44 -8.79 15.69
C CYS A 76 0.66 -7.29 15.93
N SER A 77 0.02 -6.40 15.16
CA SER A 77 0.13 -4.95 15.37
C SER A 77 -0.48 -4.48 16.69
N GLY A 78 -1.41 -5.25 17.25
CA GLY A 78 -2.03 -5.01 18.55
C GLY A 78 -1.28 -5.64 19.73
N GLY A 79 -0.11 -6.26 19.52
CA GLY A 79 0.62 -6.98 20.57
C GLY A 79 1.18 -6.08 21.68
N PRO A 80 1.33 -6.58 22.92
CA PRO A 80 0.79 -7.84 23.45
C PRO A 80 -0.75 -7.87 23.50
N VAL A 81 -1.34 -9.02 23.15
CA VAL A 81 -2.80 -9.25 23.18
C VAL A 81 -3.15 -10.37 24.16
N LEU A 82 -4.32 -10.27 24.77
CA LEU A 82 -4.89 -11.29 25.65
C LEU A 82 -6.40 -11.28 25.62
N THR A 83 -7.02 -12.37 26.08
CA THR A 83 -8.46 -12.43 26.33
C THR A 83 -8.74 -12.71 27.79
N ILE A 84 -9.70 -12.00 28.38
CA ILE A 84 -10.27 -12.34 29.68
C ILE A 84 -11.71 -12.76 29.43
N ASN A 85 -12.03 -14.03 29.67
CA ASN A 85 -13.27 -14.66 29.23
C ASN A 85 -13.43 -14.51 27.70
N ASP A 86 -14.37 -13.65 27.24
CA ASP A 86 -14.64 -13.37 25.82
C ASP A 86 -14.20 -11.95 25.38
N VAL A 87 -13.62 -11.15 26.29
CA VAL A 87 -13.19 -9.78 25.99
C VAL A 87 -11.75 -9.78 25.48
N PHE A 88 -11.53 -9.19 24.31
CA PHE A 88 -10.24 -9.08 23.64
C PHE A 88 -9.56 -7.75 23.98
N TYR A 89 -8.33 -7.83 24.48
CA TYR A 89 -7.50 -6.68 24.84
C TYR A 89 -6.27 -6.60 23.95
N GLN A 90 -5.89 -5.38 23.59
CA GLN A 90 -4.77 -5.06 22.70
C GLN A 90 -3.89 -3.95 23.29
N HIS A 91 -2.62 -3.92 22.87
CA HIS A 91 -1.57 -3.00 23.32
C HIS A 91 -1.32 -3.03 24.83
N VAL A 92 -1.52 -4.19 25.46
CA VAL A 92 -1.42 -4.32 26.92
C VAL A 92 0.02 -4.16 27.37
N GLN A 93 0.25 -3.27 28.33
CA GLN A 93 1.53 -3.04 28.98
C GLN A 93 1.56 -3.66 30.39
N PRO A 94 2.75 -3.88 30.99
CA PRO A 94 2.86 -4.44 32.33
C PRO A 94 2.08 -3.63 33.39
N GLU A 95 2.01 -2.31 33.25
CA GLU A 95 1.33 -1.40 34.17
C GLU A 95 -0.20 -1.57 34.12
N ASP A 96 -0.73 -2.09 33.02
CA ASP A 96 -2.16 -2.35 32.83
C ASP A 96 -2.65 -3.56 33.62
N GLY A 97 -1.74 -4.39 34.14
CA GLY A 97 -2.09 -5.59 34.90
C GLY A 97 -3.00 -5.29 36.09
N HIS A 98 -2.75 -4.17 36.77
CA HIS A 98 -3.56 -3.69 37.89
C HIS A 98 -5.02 -3.45 37.49
N ASP A 99 -5.25 -2.66 36.44
CA ASP A 99 -6.59 -2.33 35.93
C ASP A 99 -7.32 -3.59 35.44
N LEU A 100 -6.62 -4.50 34.77
CA LEU A 100 -7.20 -5.74 34.25
C LEU A 100 -7.65 -6.68 35.39
N VAL A 101 -6.88 -6.80 36.46
CA VAL A 101 -7.26 -7.65 37.60
C VAL A 101 -8.32 -6.96 38.45
N ILE A 102 -8.15 -5.69 38.78
CA ILE A 102 -9.05 -5.01 39.70
C ILE A 102 -10.36 -4.60 39.03
N ASP A 103 -10.32 -3.90 37.89
CA ASP A 103 -11.56 -3.43 37.29
C ASP A 103 -12.28 -4.53 36.54
N HIS A 104 -11.59 -5.36 35.75
CA HIS A 104 -12.26 -6.43 35.02
C HIS A 104 -12.47 -7.69 35.86
N LEU A 105 -11.42 -8.33 36.39
CA LEU A 105 -11.61 -9.58 37.12
C LEU A 105 -12.40 -9.39 38.42
N LEU A 106 -12.07 -8.43 39.29
CA LEU A 106 -12.80 -8.24 40.55
C LEU A 106 -14.16 -7.55 40.36
N LYS A 107 -14.21 -6.43 39.64
CA LYS A 107 -15.42 -5.59 39.56
C LYS A 107 -16.30 -5.82 38.32
N GLY A 108 -15.86 -6.64 37.36
CA GLY A 108 -16.61 -6.94 36.15
C GLY A 108 -16.69 -5.79 35.14
N ARG A 109 -15.87 -4.75 35.27
CA ARG A 109 -15.84 -3.58 34.39
C ARG A 109 -14.76 -3.72 33.33
N VAL A 110 -15.16 -3.64 32.06
CA VAL A 110 -14.24 -3.70 30.93
C VAL A 110 -13.33 -2.47 30.93
N VAL A 111 -12.02 -2.69 30.80
CA VAL A 111 -11.03 -1.64 30.62
C VAL A 111 -11.09 -1.10 29.18
N GLU A 112 -12.06 -0.20 28.91
CA GLU A 112 -12.42 0.27 27.56
C GLU A 112 -11.24 0.83 26.75
N ARG A 113 -10.25 1.46 27.42
CA ARG A 113 -9.05 2.03 26.76
C ARG A 113 -8.17 0.98 26.08
N LEU A 114 -8.25 -0.29 26.52
CA LEU A 114 -7.47 -1.41 25.99
C LEU A 114 -8.26 -2.25 24.98
N THR A 115 -9.53 -1.89 24.71
CA THR A 115 -10.38 -2.57 23.72
C THR A 115 -10.27 -1.90 22.36
N HIS A 116 -10.68 -2.61 21.31
CA HIS A 116 -10.67 -2.06 19.96
C HIS A 116 -11.75 -0.99 19.78
N LYS A 117 -11.40 0.13 19.15
CA LYS A 117 -12.33 1.19 18.78
C LYS A 117 -12.58 1.19 17.28
N ARG A 118 -13.85 1.11 16.90
CA ARG A 118 -14.28 1.30 15.51
C ARG A 118 -14.07 2.75 15.06
N PRO A 119 -14.01 3.00 13.74
CA PRO A 119 -13.93 4.36 13.19
C PRO A 119 -15.08 5.29 13.62
N ASP A 120 -16.24 4.75 14.00
CA ASP A 120 -17.39 5.51 14.50
C ASP A 120 -17.32 5.85 16.00
N GLY A 121 -16.22 5.47 16.67
CA GLY A 121 -15.96 5.73 18.09
C GLY A 121 -16.51 4.68 19.06
N ARG A 122 -17.20 3.64 18.59
CA ARG A 122 -17.75 2.57 19.45
C ARG A 122 -16.67 1.53 19.80
N ASN A 123 -16.66 1.09 21.06
CA ASN A 123 -15.79 0.01 21.51
C ASN A 123 -16.33 -1.35 21.06
N VAL A 124 -15.42 -2.26 20.73
CA VAL A 124 -15.70 -3.66 20.40
C VAL A 124 -14.96 -4.53 21.39
N HIS A 125 -15.73 -5.30 22.15
CA HIS A 125 -15.19 -6.11 23.23
C HIS A 125 -14.85 -7.52 22.79
N LYS A 126 -15.72 -8.16 21.98
CA LYS A 126 -15.56 -9.56 21.61
C LYS A 126 -14.69 -9.71 20.37
N ALA A 127 -13.80 -10.69 20.38
CA ALA A 127 -12.96 -11.01 19.22
C ALA A 127 -13.79 -11.31 17.96
N ALA A 128 -14.92 -12.01 18.09
CA ALA A 128 -15.80 -12.35 16.97
C ALA A 128 -16.41 -11.13 16.25
N ASP A 129 -16.52 -9.99 16.94
CA ASP A 129 -17.12 -8.75 16.41
C ASP A 129 -16.08 -7.79 15.80
N LEU A 130 -14.78 -8.14 15.89
CA LEU A 130 -13.70 -7.40 15.25
C LEU A 130 -13.64 -7.75 13.76
N ASP A 131 -13.51 -6.73 12.92
CA ASP A 131 -13.44 -6.89 11.46
C ASP A 131 -12.28 -7.82 11.05
N PHE A 132 -11.17 -7.79 11.80
CA PHE A 132 -10.02 -8.68 11.61
C PHE A 132 -10.38 -10.17 11.70
N PHE A 133 -11.26 -10.58 12.62
CA PHE A 133 -11.60 -11.99 12.83
C PHE A 133 -12.87 -12.41 12.09
N ARG A 134 -13.84 -11.51 11.91
CA ARG A 134 -15.19 -11.82 11.43
C ARG A 134 -15.24 -12.51 10.06
N ARG A 135 -14.26 -12.23 9.18
CA ARG A 135 -14.17 -12.79 7.82
C ARG A 135 -13.20 -13.97 7.69
N GLN A 136 -12.60 -14.43 8.78
CA GLN A 136 -11.68 -15.56 8.77
C GLN A 136 -12.43 -16.90 8.86
N THR A 137 -11.87 -17.93 8.24
CA THR A 137 -12.30 -19.33 8.40
C THR A 137 -11.11 -20.13 8.91
N LYS A 138 -11.02 -20.30 10.23
CA LYS A 138 -9.87 -20.97 10.86
C LYS A 138 -10.03 -22.50 10.83
N VAL A 139 -9.30 -23.17 9.93
CA VAL A 139 -9.15 -24.63 9.88
C VAL A 139 -7.80 -25.02 10.45
N VAL A 140 -6.71 -24.43 9.93
CA VAL A 140 -5.35 -24.67 10.39
C VAL A 140 -5.11 -23.98 11.73
N LEU A 141 -5.52 -22.72 11.86
CA LEU A 141 -5.31 -21.91 13.07
C LEU A 141 -6.39 -22.10 14.14
N ARG A 142 -7.21 -23.16 14.05
CA ARG A 142 -8.40 -23.41 14.89
C ARG A 142 -8.12 -23.53 16.41
N ASN A 143 -6.86 -23.83 16.76
CA ASN A 143 -6.40 -24.01 18.13
C ASN A 143 -5.44 -22.89 18.57
N CYS A 144 -4.85 -22.16 17.63
CA CYS A 144 -3.95 -21.04 17.94
C CYS A 144 -4.73 -19.92 18.66
N GLY A 145 -4.26 -19.56 19.86
CA GLY A 145 -4.94 -18.60 20.74
C GLY A 145 -5.98 -19.21 21.68
N GLU A 146 -6.27 -20.51 21.56
CA GLU A 146 -7.32 -21.18 22.35
C GLU A 146 -6.76 -22.19 23.37
N ILE A 147 -5.69 -22.90 23.00
CA ILE A 147 -5.06 -23.97 23.80
C ILE A 147 -3.70 -23.57 24.35
N ASP A 148 -3.27 -24.25 25.41
CA ASP A 148 -1.86 -24.30 25.82
C ASP A 148 -1.09 -25.26 24.89
N PRO A 149 -0.16 -24.78 24.06
CA PRO A 149 0.59 -25.62 23.11
C PRO A 149 1.57 -26.58 23.81
N THR A 150 1.77 -26.45 25.12
CA THR A 150 2.64 -27.29 25.94
C THR A 150 1.88 -28.35 26.73
N LYS A 151 0.55 -28.46 26.57
CA LYS A 151 -0.30 -29.48 27.21
C LYS A 151 -1.06 -30.29 26.16
N ILE A 152 -0.70 -31.56 26.04
CA ILE A 152 -1.35 -32.49 25.09
C ILE A 152 -2.85 -32.67 25.39
N GLU A 153 -3.25 -32.55 26.64
CA GLU A 153 -4.63 -32.69 27.11
C GLU A 153 -5.55 -31.65 26.44
N ASP A 154 -5.10 -30.40 26.30
CA ASP A 154 -5.87 -29.33 25.65
C ASP A 154 -6.12 -29.65 24.17
N TYR A 155 -5.14 -30.24 23.48
CA TYR A 155 -5.31 -30.70 22.10
C TYR A 155 -6.30 -31.88 22.03
N ILE A 156 -6.18 -32.87 22.92
CA ILE A 156 -7.09 -34.03 22.98
C ILE A 156 -8.53 -33.60 23.29
N ALA A 157 -8.72 -32.63 24.18
CA ALA A 157 -10.03 -32.05 24.51
C ALA A 157 -10.72 -31.41 23.30
N ARG A 158 -9.95 -31.03 22.27
CA ARG A 158 -10.43 -30.47 21.00
C ARG A 158 -10.32 -31.47 19.84
N ASP A 159 -10.61 -32.74 20.12
CA ASP A 159 -10.60 -33.87 19.19
C ASP A 159 -9.22 -34.26 18.64
N GLY A 160 -8.15 -33.82 19.30
CA GLY A 160 -6.79 -34.22 18.97
C GLY A 160 -6.59 -35.74 18.99
N TYR A 161 -5.86 -36.26 18.01
CA TYR A 161 -5.58 -37.68 17.80
C TYR A 161 -6.80 -38.56 17.46
N GLN A 162 -8.01 -38.00 17.41
CA GLN A 162 -9.21 -38.74 16.98
C GLN A 162 -9.13 -39.13 15.50
N ALA A 163 -8.51 -38.28 14.66
CA ALA A 163 -8.34 -38.56 13.24
C ALA A 163 -7.37 -39.71 13.03
N LEU A 164 -6.24 -39.69 13.76
CA LEU A 164 -5.29 -40.80 13.77
C LEU A 164 -5.96 -42.10 14.22
N ALA A 165 -6.69 -42.08 15.33
CA ALA A 165 -7.36 -43.28 15.84
C ALA A 165 -8.36 -43.86 14.84
N LYS A 166 -9.13 -43.01 14.15
CA LYS A 166 -10.03 -43.43 13.06
C LYS A 166 -9.27 -44.13 11.95
N VAL A 167 -8.19 -43.53 11.44
CA VAL A 167 -7.36 -44.10 10.36
C VAL A 167 -6.76 -45.45 10.75
N LEU A 168 -6.25 -45.57 11.97
CA LEU A 168 -5.62 -46.81 12.46
C LEU A 168 -6.65 -47.92 12.74
N THR A 169 -7.87 -47.55 13.13
CA THR A 169 -8.96 -48.52 13.39
C THR A 169 -9.57 -49.04 12.09
N GLU A 170 -9.84 -48.15 11.13
CA GLU A 170 -10.43 -48.52 9.84
C GLU A 170 -9.46 -49.32 8.95
N LYS A 171 -8.14 -49.15 9.15
CA LYS A 171 -7.08 -49.81 8.37
C LYS A 171 -7.31 -49.73 6.84
N ASN A 172 -7.80 -48.57 6.38
CA ASN A 172 -8.12 -48.31 4.98
C ASN A 172 -7.33 -47.11 4.40
N PRO A 173 -6.03 -47.29 4.09
CA PRO A 173 -5.20 -46.22 3.53
C PRO A 173 -5.71 -45.68 2.18
N GLU A 174 -6.32 -46.54 1.35
CA GLU A 174 -6.95 -46.14 0.09
C GLU A 174 -8.11 -45.16 0.33
N GLY A 175 -8.90 -45.39 1.39
CA GLY A 175 -9.95 -44.48 1.83
C GLY A 175 -9.42 -43.12 2.30
N VAL A 176 -8.25 -43.09 2.94
CA VAL A 176 -7.55 -41.83 3.30
C VAL A 176 -7.15 -41.07 2.05
N ILE A 177 -6.54 -41.74 1.07
CA ILE A 177 -6.15 -41.13 -0.21
C ILE A 177 -7.37 -40.58 -0.96
N GLU A 178 -8.48 -41.32 -1.01
CA GLU A 178 -9.71 -40.84 -1.65
C GLU A 178 -10.31 -39.65 -0.90
N THR A 179 -10.29 -39.66 0.44
CA THR A 179 -10.75 -38.51 1.25
C THR A 179 -9.92 -37.25 0.94
N LEU A 180 -8.59 -37.37 0.84
CA LEU A 180 -7.70 -36.27 0.46
C LEU A 180 -7.86 -35.84 -1.01
N LYS A 181 -8.29 -36.76 -1.88
CA LYS A 181 -8.60 -36.45 -3.28
C LYS A 181 -9.89 -35.66 -3.40
N VAL A 182 -10.94 -36.07 -2.68
CA VAL A 182 -12.22 -35.33 -2.60
C VAL A 182 -12.02 -33.95 -1.98
N SER A 183 -11.19 -33.83 -0.95
CA SER A 183 -10.87 -32.53 -0.33
C SER A 183 -10.20 -31.56 -1.31
N GLY A 184 -9.48 -32.08 -2.30
CA GLY A 184 -8.70 -31.28 -3.23
C GLY A 184 -7.52 -30.56 -2.58
N LEU A 185 -7.03 -31.04 -1.43
CA LEU A 185 -5.89 -30.44 -0.73
C LEU A 185 -4.66 -30.38 -1.65
N ARG A 186 -4.15 -29.16 -1.83
CA ARG A 186 -2.91 -28.85 -2.54
C ARG A 186 -1.81 -28.56 -1.52
N GLY A 187 -0.57 -28.86 -1.87
CA GLY A 187 0.60 -28.58 -1.03
C GLY A 187 0.73 -27.08 -0.75
N ARG A 188 0.81 -26.72 0.53
CA ARG A 188 0.74 -25.33 1.00
C ARG A 188 2.07 -24.58 1.06
N GLY A 189 3.19 -25.25 0.80
CA GLY A 189 4.52 -24.66 0.70
C GLY A 189 4.86 -24.03 -0.65
N GLY A 190 3.88 -23.51 -1.40
CA GLY A 190 4.12 -22.79 -2.67
C GLY A 190 3.62 -23.46 -3.94
N ALA A 191 4.19 -24.61 -4.33
CA ALA A 191 3.95 -25.18 -5.66
C ALA A 191 2.51 -25.71 -5.91
N GLY A 192 1.70 -25.90 -4.87
CA GLY A 192 0.31 -26.31 -5.03
C GLY A 192 0.13 -27.72 -5.63
N PHE A 193 1.07 -28.64 -5.46
CA PHE A 193 0.94 -30.01 -5.98
C PHE A 193 -0.17 -30.79 -5.24
N LYS A 194 -0.87 -31.71 -5.91
CA LYS A 194 -1.98 -32.49 -5.32
C LYS A 194 -1.46 -33.44 -4.23
N THR A 195 -1.85 -33.23 -2.97
CA THR A 195 -1.31 -33.97 -1.82
C THR A 195 -1.62 -35.47 -1.90
N TRP A 196 -2.86 -35.83 -2.24
CA TRP A 196 -3.29 -37.23 -2.38
C TRP A 196 -2.46 -38.00 -3.42
N LEU A 197 -2.06 -37.34 -4.51
CA LEU A 197 -1.29 -37.95 -5.59
C LEU A 197 0.15 -38.21 -5.13
N LYS A 198 0.74 -37.28 -4.37
CA LYS A 198 2.06 -37.45 -3.76
C LYS A 198 2.09 -38.62 -2.77
N TRP A 199 1.05 -38.75 -1.96
CA TRP A 199 0.89 -39.86 -1.01
C TRP A 199 0.70 -41.18 -1.73
N LYS A 200 -0.13 -41.20 -2.79
CA LYS A 200 -0.33 -42.38 -3.64
C LYS A 200 0.97 -42.84 -4.29
N PHE A 201 1.73 -41.93 -4.91
CA PHE A 201 3.02 -42.31 -5.51
C PHE A 201 4.02 -42.88 -4.50
N THR A 202 4.06 -42.32 -3.28
CA THR A 202 4.95 -42.84 -2.23
C THR A 202 4.47 -44.20 -1.71
N ARG A 203 3.15 -44.42 -1.62
CA ARG A 203 2.55 -45.70 -1.24
C ARG A 203 2.84 -46.77 -2.30
N ASP A 204 2.67 -46.44 -3.57
CA ASP A 204 2.80 -47.37 -4.70
C ASP A 204 4.28 -47.66 -5.06
N ALA A 205 5.22 -46.84 -4.59
CA ALA A 205 6.66 -47.02 -4.83
C ALA A 205 7.21 -48.30 -4.21
N GLN A 206 8.01 -49.02 -5.00
CA GLN A 206 8.65 -50.29 -4.63
C GLN A 206 9.83 -50.07 -3.68
N GLY A 207 9.93 -50.90 -2.64
CA GLY A 207 11.06 -50.89 -1.68
C GLY A 207 10.62 -50.95 -0.21
N LYS A 208 11.43 -51.58 0.63
CA LYS A 208 11.25 -51.59 2.10
C LYS A 208 11.93 -50.36 2.73
N GLY A 209 11.25 -49.80 3.73
CA GLY A 209 11.65 -48.59 4.47
C GLY A 209 11.27 -47.32 3.71
N LYS A 210 10.25 -46.61 4.19
CA LYS A 210 9.75 -45.34 3.66
C LYS A 210 9.82 -44.26 4.74
N TYR A 211 9.89 -43.00 4.32
CA TYR A 211 10.00 -41.85 5.23
C TYR A 211 8.88 -40.83 5.03
N VAL A 212 8.52 -40.16 6.12
CA VAL A 212 7.66 -38.97 6.13
C VAL A 212 8.49 -37.77 6.55
N VAL A 213 8.49 -36.71 5.76
CA VAL A 213 9.24 -35.49 6.06
C VAL A 213 8.29 -34.30 6.13
N CYS A 214 8.48 -33.47 7.15
CA CYS A 214 7.84 -32.17 7.29
C CYS A 214 8.85 -31.07 7.03
N ASN A 215 8.54 -30.24 6.03
CA ASN A 215 9.31 -29.05 5.71
C ASN A 215 8.76 -27.87 6.52
N ALA A 216 9.56 -27.44 7.50
CA ALA A 216 9.35 -26.25 8.33
C ALA A 216 10.52 -25.25 8.20
N ASP A 217 11.15 -25.21 7.02
CA ASP A 217 12.21 -24.25 6.67
C ASP A 217 11.59 -22.97 6.08
N GLU A 218 10.57 -22.40 6.76
CA GLU A 218 9.81 -21.20 6.34
C GLU A 218 10.74 -19.99 6.23
N GLY A 219 11.48 -19.93 5.12
CA GLY A 219 12.58 -19.00 4.85
C GLY A 219 12.13 -17.66 4.29
N ASP A 220 10.91 -17.58 3.76
CA ASP A 220 10.41 -16.41 3.05
C ASP A 220 10.32 -15.18 3.98
N PRO A 221 10.92 -14.03 3.61
CA PRO A 221 10.73 -12.79 4.35
C PRO A 221 9.24 -12.44 4.47
N GLY A 222 8.80 -12.13 5.69
CA GLY A 222 7.40 -11.82 5.99
C GLY A 222 6.48 -13.03 6.16
N ALA A 223 6.97 -14.26 6.00
CA ALA A 223 6.22 -15.49 6.30
C ALA A 223 6.49 -15.98 7.73
N PHE A 224 5.42 -16.34 8.45
CA PHE A 224 5.48 -16.85 9.83
C PHE A 224 4.25 -17.69 10.19
N MET A 225 3.59 -18.26 9.19
CA MET A 225 2.39 -19.08 9.38
C MET A 225 2.75 -20.48 9.87
N ASP A 226 3.77 -21.11 9.28
CA ASP A 226 4.24 -22.42 9.71
C ASP A 226 4.82 -22.32 11.13
N ARG A 227 5.62 -21.27 11.37
CA ARG A 227 6.09 -20.93 12.72
C ARG A 227 4.96 -20.91 13.73
N SER A 228 3.88 -20.21 13.42
CA SER A 228 2.77 -20.01 14.36
C SER A 228 1.97 -21.27 14.62
N VAL A 229 1.88 -22.18 13.64
CA VAL A 229 1.32 -23.52 13.84
C VAL A 229 2.24 -24.36 14.73
N LEU A 230 3.55 -24.35 14.50
CA LEU A 230 4.49 -25.10 15.35
C LEU A 230 4.57 -24.56 16.78
N GLU A 231 4.43 -23.25 16.94
CA GLU A 231 4.38 -22.62 18.25
C GLU A 231 3.03 -22.79 18.93
N GLY A 232 1.91 -22.79 18.20
CA GLY A 232 0.57 -22.73 18.78
C GLY A 232 -0.23 -24.04 18.77
N ASP A 233 0.07 -24.97 17.88
CA ASP A 233 -0.59 -26.27 17.74
C ASP A 233 0.36 -27.34 17.14
N PRO A 234 1.49 -27.65 17.80
CA PRO A 234 2.47 -28.61 17.29
C PRO A 234 1.88 -30.03 17.14
N HIS A 235 0.91 -30.40 17.99
CA HIS A 235 0.29 -31.72 17.96
C HIS A 235 -0.52 -31.97 16.68
N SER A 236 -1.16 -30.94 16.09
CA SER A 236 -1.86 -31.11 14.80
C SER A 236 -0.92 -31.50 13.66
N VAL A 237 0.35 -31.07 13.70
CA VAL A 237 1.37 -31.45 12.70
C VAL A 237 1.84 -32.87 12.93
N ILE A 238 2.12 -33.23 14.19
CA ILE A 238 2.51 -34.59 14.60
C ILE A 238 1.44 -35.61 14.20
N GLU A 239 0.17 -35.31 14.47
CA GLU A 239 -0.96 -36.16 14.10
C GLU A 239 -1.07 -36.32 12.57
N GLY A 240 -0.97 -35.22 11.83
CA GLY A 240 -0.97 -35.25 10.35
C GLY A 240 0.15 -36.11 9.77
N MET A 241 1.35 -36.05 10.35
CA MET A 241 2.49 -36.89 9.96
C MET A 241 2.27 -38.37 10.31
N ALA A 242 1.70 -38.68 11.48
CA ALA A 242 1.37 -40.05 11.86
C ALA A 242 0.31 -40.68 10.93
N ILE A 243 -0.70 -39.89 10.52
CA ILE A 243 -1.69 -40.31 9.52
C ILE A 243 -1.01 -40.57 8.16
N ALA A 244 -0.10 -39.70 7.74
CA ALA A 244 0.68 -39.89 6.52
C ALA A 244 1.50 -41.18 6.59
N ALA A 245 2.17 -41.43 7.71
CA ALA A 245 2.98 -42.63 7.93
C ALA A 245 2.15 -43.91 7.84
N ALA A 246 0.99 -43.94 8.52
CA ALA A 246 0.04 -45.05 8.43
C ALA A 246 -0.45 -45.27 6.99
N THR A 247 -0.61 -44.20 6.22
CA THR A 247 -1.14 -44.26 4.85
C THR A 247 -0.09 -44.72 3.84
N VAL A 248 1.16 -44.25 3.92
CA VAL A 248 2.21 -44.61 2.96
C VAL A 248 2.99 -45.86 3.36
N GLY A 249 2.93 -46.27 4.64
CA GLY A 249 3.69 -47.38 5.22
C GLY A 249 5.10 -46.98 5.65
N ALA A 250 5.24 -45.81 6.29
CA ALA A 250 6.51 -45.33 6.83
C ALA A 250 6.60 -45.60 8.33
N GLN A 251 7.83 -45.87 8.81
CA GLN A 251 8.10 -46.14 10.23
C GLN A 251 8.90 -45.04 10.92
N LYS A 252 9.45 -44.11 10.14
CA LYS A 252 10.27 -43.01 10.64
C LYS A 252 9.97 -41.74 9.87
N GLY A 253 9.98 -40.62 10.56
CA GLY A 253 9.85 -39.31 9.94
C GLY A 253 10.75 -38.26 10.55
N PHE A 254 10.85 -37.14 9.84
CA PHE A 254 11.72 -36.02 10.20
C PHE A 254 10.95 -34.71 10.07
N ILE A 255 11.08 -33.85 11.07
CA ILE A 255 10.62 -32.45 11.00
C ILE A 255 11.87 -31.59 10.82
N TYR A 256 12.05 -31.03 9.63
CA TYR A 256 13.16 -30.15 9.34
C TYR A 256 12.75 -28.72 9.68
N VAL A 257 13.27 -28.17 10.77
CA VAL A 257 12.93 -26.85 11.30
C VAL A 257 14.14 -25.94 11.16
N ARG A 258 13.95 -24.73 10.65
CA ARG A 258 15.02 -23.74 10.55
C ARG A 258 15.58 -23.34 11.93
N ALA A 259 16.85 -22.98 11.99
CA ALA A 259 17.53 -22.66 13.26
C ALA A 259 16.99 -21.40 13.95
N GLU A 260 16.40 -20.51 13.17
CA GLU A 260 15.90 -19.20 13.60
C GLU A 260 14.57 -19.28 14.37
N TYR A 261 13.98 -20.48 14.52
CA TYR A 261 12.74 -20.71 15.27
C TYR A 261 12.96 -21.48 16.59
N PRO A 262 13.69 -20.93 17.58
CA PRO A 262 14.01 -21.63 18.81
C PRO A 262 12.77 -22.01 19.63
N LEU A 263 11.76 -21.13 19.67
CA LEU A 263 10.50 -21.39 20.40
C LEU A 263 9.71 -22.54 19.77
N ALA A 264 9.62 -22.59 18.44
CA ALA A 264 8.98 -23.70 17.73
C ALA A 264 9.69 -25.03 18.02
N VAL A 265 11.03 -25.06 18.00
CA VAL A 265 11.82 -26.25 18.35
C VAL A 265 11.57 -26.68 19.79
N GLN A 266 11.54 -25.74 20.74
CA GLN A 266 11.25 -26.02 22.15
C GLN A 266 9.87 -26.66 22.32
N ARG A 267 8.81 -26.04 21.75
CA ARG A 267 7.43 -26.54 21.87
C ARG A 267 7.24 -27.88 21.14
N LEU A 268 7.86 -28.06 19.98
CA LEU A 268 7.88 -29.36 19.29
C LEU A 268 8.54 -30.46 20.11
N ARG A 269 9.67 -30.19 20.79
CA ARG A 269 10.32 -31.18 21.67
C ARG A 269 9.39 -31.62 22.80
N ILE A 270 8.68 -30.67 23.42
CA ILE A 270 7.68 -30.96 24.46
C ILE A 270 6.57 -31.84 23.88
N ALA A 271 5.99 -31.45 22.74
CA ALA A 271 4.89 -32.17 22.10
C ALA A 271 5.28 -33.60 21.67
N LEU A 272 6.48 -33.79 21.10
CA LEU A 272 7.00 -35.12 20.75
C LEU A 272 7.22 -36.01 21.98
N ALA A 273 7.75 -35.44 23.07
CA ALA A 273 7.92 -36.15 24.32
C ALA A 273 6.58 -36.58 24.91
N GLN A 274 5.58 -35.68 24.93
CA GLN A 274 4.24 -35.97 25.42
C GLN A 274 3.53 -37.04 24.58
N ALA A 275 3.58 -36.93 23.24
CA ALA A 275 3.00 -37.92 22.33
C ALA A 275 3.63 -39.30 22.53
N SER A 276 4.95 -39.37 22.71
CA SER A 276 5.67 -40.62 22.98
C SER A 276 5.29 -41.22 24.34
N GLN A 277 5.26 -40.40 25.41
CA GLN A 277 4.90 -40.85 26.76
C GLN A 277 3.44 -41.33 26.85
N ARG A 278 2.54 -40.79 26.01
CA ARG A 278 1.14 -41.21 25.90
C ARG A 278 0.94 -42.40 24.96
N GLY A 279 1.96 -42.89 24.27
CA GLY A 279 1.83 -44.00 23.30
C GLY A 279 1.14 -43.62 21.98
N LEU A 280 1.09 -42.33 21.67
CA LEU A 280 0.56 -41.77 20.42
C LEU A 280 1.66 -41.60 19.35
N LEU A 281 2.91 -41.83 19.73
CA LEU A 281 4.09 -41.93 18.89
C LEU A 281 4.97 -43.07 19.45
N GLY A 282 5.84 -43.66 18.63
CA GLY A 282 6.71 -44.76 19.01
C GLY A 282 6.18 -46.11 18.52
N LYS A 283 6.22 -47.12 19.39
CA LYS A 283 5.85 -48.50 19.03
C LYS A 283 4.38 -48.80 19.31
N ASN A 284 3.78 -49.61 18.44
CA ASN A 284 2.42 -50.15 18.58
C ASN A 284 1.37 -49.09 18.96
N ILE A 285 1.33 -47.99 18.19
CA ILE A 285 0.46 -46.84 18.44
C ILE A 285 -1.00 -47.30 18.51
N LEU A 286 -1.68 -46.96 19.62
CA LEU A 286 -3.05 -47.36 19.93
C LEU A 286 -3.32 -48.88 19.82
N GLY A 287 -2.29 -49.72 20.02
CA GLY A 287 -2.43 -51.18 19.96
C GLY A 287 -2.66 -51.74 18.56
N THR A 288 -2.41 -50.95 17.51
CA THR A 288 -2.79 -51.29 16.13
C THR A 288 -1.69 -52.00 15.32
N GLY A 289 -0.49 -52.11 15.88
CA GLY A 289 0.71 -52.65 15.23
C GLY A 289 1.50 -51.64 14.38
N LEU A 290 1.09 -50.36 14.34
CA LEU A 290 1.86 -49.31 13.68
C LEU A 290 3.00 -48.84 14.59
N ASP A 291 4.22 -48.85 14.06
CA ASP A 291 5.39 -48.21 14.65
C ASP A 291 5.71 -46.94 13.85
N PHE A 292 5.76 -45.79 14.51
CA PHE A 292 6.17 -44.53 13.88
C PHE A 292 6.90 -43.62 14.86
N ASP A 293 8.11 -43.21 14.49
CA ASP A 293 8.96 -42.32 15.27
C ASP A 293 9.28 -41.02 14.51
N LEU A 294 9.47 -39.92 15.23
CA LEU A 294 9.74 -38.59 14.67
C LEU A 294 10.98 -37.96 15.29
N GLU A 295 11.88 -37.48 14.45
CA GLU A 295 13.05 -36.72 14.87
C GLU A 295 13.00 -35.28 14.35
N ILE A 296 13.45 -34.33 15.17
CA ILE A 296 13.67 -32.94 14.73
C ILE A 296 15.07 -32.85 14.12
N ARG A 297 15.14 -32.28 12.91
CA ARG A 297 16.39 -31.86 12.26
C ARG A 297 16.41 -30.36 12.20
N MET A 298 17.42 -29.74 12.79
CA MET A 298 17.59 -28.29 12.75
C MET A 298 18.37 -27.93 11.50
N GLY A 299 17.88 -26.95 10.74
CA GLY A 299 18.58 -26.38 9.60
C GLY A 299 19.79 -25.55 10.03
N SER A 300 20.53 -25.03 9.04
CA SER A 300 21.74 -24.23 9.26
C SER A 300 21.65 -22.84 8.61
N GLY A 301 20.44 -22.30 8.47
CA GLY A 301 20.19 -20.93 7.99
C GLY A 301 20.33 -20.74 6.47
N ALA A 302 20.02 -21.76 5.66
CA ALA A 302 20.08 -21.66 4.20
C ALA A 302 18.67 -21.75 3.60
N PHE A 303 18.18 -20.66 2.99
CA PHE A 303 16.82 -20.58 2.42
C PHE A 303 16.55 -21.65 1.35
N VAL A 304 17.57 -21.98 0.55
CA VAL A 304 17.46 -23.01 -0.49
C VAL A 304 17.09 -24.40 0.06
N CYS A 305 17.34 -24.66 1.35
CA CYS A 305 16.91 -25.89 2.02
C CYS A 305 15.39 -26.00 2.19
N GLY A 306 14.63 -24.95 1.87
CA GLY A 306 13.18 -25.03 1.69
C GLY A 306 12.78 -25.78 0.42
N GLU A 307 13.69 -25.93 -0.56
CA GLU A 307 13.47 -26.74 -1.75
C GLU A 307 13.50 -28.24 -1.39
N GLU A 308 12.53 -29.00 -1.92
CA GLU A 308 12.28 -30.38 -1.51
C GLU A 308 13.53 -31.29 -1.52
N THR A 309 14.35 -31.24 -2.56
CA THR A 309 15.51 -32.12 -2.69
C THR A 309 16.75 -31.58 -1.97
N ALA A 310 16.89 -30.26 -1.87
CA ALA A 310 17.91 -29.62 -1.03
C ALA A 310 17.69 -29.94 0.45
N LEU A 311 16.44 -29.89 0.93
CA LEU A 311 16.04 -30.27 2.28
C LEU A 311 16.48 -31.69 2.62
N LEU A 312 16.13 -32.65 1.76
CA LEU A 312 16.48 -34.06 1.96
C LEU A 312 18.00 -34.24 1.97
N THR A 313 18.72 -33.53 1.10
CA THR A 313 20.19 -33.56 1.06
C THR A 313 20.81 -33.02 2.36
N SER A 314 20.20 -31.99 2.95
CA SER A 314 20.60 -31.44 4.26
C SER A 314 20.35 -32.44 5.40
N ILE A 315 19.20 -33.12 5.42
CA ILE A 315 18.93 -34.19 6.41
C ILE A 315 19.97 -35.32 6.33
N GLU A 316 20.44 -35.64 5.13
CA GLU A 316 21.48 -36.64 4.89
C GLU A 316 22.89 -36.20 5.36
N GLY A 317 23.05 -34.95 5.82
CA GLY A 317 24.32 -34.40 6.31
C GLY A 317 25.20 -33.75 5.22
N ASN A 318 24.65 -33.53 4.02
CA ASN A 318 25.35 -32.91 2.90
C ASN A 318 24.97 -31.43 2.74
N ARG A 319 25.70 -30.67 1.90
CA ARG A 319 25.30 -29.30 1.52
C ARG A 319 23.93 -29.32 0.83
N GLY A 320 23.06 -28.37 1.17
CA GLY A 320 21.67 -28.27 0.69
C GLY A 320 21.56 -27.87 -0.79
N GLU A 321 22.01 -28.74 -1.69
CA GLU A 321 21.95 -28.51 -3.13
C GLU A 321 20.80 -29.30 -3.77
N PRO A 322 19.95 -28.66 -4.61
CA PRO A 322 18.89 -29.37 -5.33
C PRO A 322 19.42 -30.49 -6.24
N ARG A 323 18.62 -31.55 -6.39
CA ARG A 323 18.90 -32.70 -7.26
C ARG A 323 18.10 -32.58 -8.56
N PRO A 324 18.67 -32.98 -9.73
CA PRO A 324 17.91 -33.11 -10.95
C PRO A 324 16.73 -34.07 -10.78
N ARG A 325 15.60 -33.75 -11.41
CA ARG A 325 14.40 -34.59 -11.45
C ARG A 325 14.13 -34.97 -12.91
N PRO A 326 13.83 -36.24 -13.24
CA PRO A 326 13.71 -37.41 -12.35
C PRO A 326 15.06 -37.94 -11.80
N PRO A 327 15.05 -38.75 -10.71
CA PRO A 327 13.88 -39.29 -9.99
C PRO A 327 13.24 -38.32 -8.98
N PHE A 328 11.94 -38.48 -8.73
CA PHE A 328 11.21 -37.69 -7.73
C PHE A 328 11.34 -38.28 -6.32
N PRO A 329 11.27 -37.47 -5.25
CA PRO A 329 11.40 -37.95 -3.86
C PRO A 329 10.39 -39.01 -3.44
N ALA A 330 9.17 -38.97 -3.98
CA ALA A 330 8.15 -39.99 -3.76
C ALA A 330 8.59 -41.40 -4.19
N GLN A 331 9.55 -41.50 -5.12
CA GLN A 331 10.14 -42.75 -5.59
C GLN A 331 11.51 -43.01 -4.95
N LYS A 332 12.40 -42.01 -5.01
CA LYS A 332 13.76 -42.05 -4.45
C LYS A 332 14.09 -40.71 -3.81
N GLY A 333 13.78 -40.58 -2.53
CA GLY A 333 14.04 -39.40 -1.72
C GLY A 333 15.19 -39.65 -0.73
N LEU A 334 14.87 -39.55 0.57
CA LEU A 334 15.82 -39.63 1.66
C LEU A 334 16.55 -40.98 1.67
N TRP A 335 17.89 -40.95 1.60
CA TRP A 335 18.74 -42.14 1.50
C TRP A 335 18.30 -43.11 0.37
N GLY A 336 17.78 -42.55 -0.73
CA GLY A 336 17.30 -43.31 -1.89
C GLY A 336 16.00 -44.08 -1.67
N LYS A 337 15.28 -43.84 -0.56
CA LYS A 337 14.02 -44.50 -0.21
C LYS A 337 12.79 -43.66 -0.60
N PRO A 338 11.63 -44.27 -0.88
CA PRO A 338 10.40 -43.53 -1.11
C PRO A 338 10.08 -42.62 0.07
N THR A 339 9.95 -41.33 -0.20
CA THR A 339 9.79 -40.30 0.83
C THR A 339 8.63 -39.38 0.49
N VAL A 340 7.65 -39.28 1.40
CA VAL A 340 6.60 -38.27 1.30
C VAL A 340 7.07 -37.03 2.06
N LEU A 341 7.16 -35.90 1.36
CA LEU A 341 7.50 -34.61 1.95
C LEU A 341 6.33 -33.65 1.79
N ASN A 342 5.86 -33.06 2.89
CA ASN A 342 4.86 -32.01 2.86
C ASN A 342 5.24 -30.87 3.81
N ASN A 343 4.64 -29.71 3.60
CA ASN A 343 4.81 -28.52 4.42
C ASN A 343 3.95 -28.60 5.71
N VAL A 344 4.32 -27.84 6.74
CA VAL A 344 3.63 -27.77 8.05
C VAL A 344 2.12 -27.55 7.90
N GLU A 345 1.69 -26.48 7.22
CA GLU A 345 0.27 -26.18 6.99
C GLU A 345 -0.46 -27.32 6.28
N THR A 346 0.25 -28.05 5.39
CA THR A 346 -0.35 -29.20 4.69
C THR A 346 -0.67 -30.33 5.66
N TYR A 347 0.23 -30.67 6.59
CA TYR A 347 -0.04 -31.69 7.62
C TYR A 347 -1.11 -31.23 8.61
N ALA A 348 -1.10 -29.96 9.02
CA ALA A 348 -2.07 -29.41 9.97
C ALA A 348 -3.53 -29.44 9.45
N ASN A 349 -3.73 -29.44 8.12
CA ASN A 349 -5.05 -29.62 7.51
C ASN A 349 -5.58 -31.07 7.60
N VAL A 350 -4.69 -32.07 7.61
CA VAL A 350 -5.08 -33.49 7.45
C VAL A 350 -6.03 -33.96 8.55
N PRO A 351 -5.78 -33.75 9.86
CA PRO A 351 -6.66 -34.25 10.91
C PRO A 351 -8.11 -33.76 10.76
N SER A 352 -8.31 -32.46 10.49
CA SER A 352 -9.66 -31.89 10.30
C SER A 352 -10.37 -32.45 9.06
N ILE A 353 -9.64 -32.66 7.95
CA ILE A 353 -10.20 -33.27 6.73
C ILE A 353 -10.68 -34.70 7.00
N ILE A 354 -9.92 -35.49 7.76
CA ILE A 354 -10.28 -36.88 8.05
C ILE A 354 -11.49 -36.99 9.00
N LEU A 355 -11.59 -36.08 9.98
CA LEU A 355 -12.70 -36.06 10.92
C LEU A 355 -14.01 -35.58 10.28
N ARG A 356 -13.96 -34.48 9.53
CA ARG A 356 -15.16 -33.82 8.97
C ARG A 356 -15.47 -34.24 7.54
N GLY A 357 -14.55 -34.94 6.87
CA GLY A 357 -14.68 -35.44 5.51
C GLY A 357 -14.11 -34.50 4.45
N GLY A 358 -13.72 -35.07 3.30
CA GLY A 358 -13.17 -34.31 2.18
C GLY A 358 -14.16 -33.30 1.58
N ALA A 359 -15.45 -33.65 1.51
CA ALA A 359 -16.49 -32.76 0.99
C ALA A 359 -16.65 -31.49 1.83
N TRP A 360 -16.49 -31.58 3.16
CA TRP A 360 -16.51 -30.42 4.05
C TRP A 360 -15.35 -29.47 3.78
N TYR A 361 -14.14 -29.98 3.55
CA TYR A 361 -13.02 -29.10 3.21
C TYR A 361 -13.16 -28.50 1.80
N ALA A 362 -13.72 -29.28 0.87
CA ALA A 362 -14.00 -28.86 -0.49
C ALA A 362 -15.10 -27.79 -0.61
N SER A 363 -15.93 -27.60 0.42
CA SER A 363 -16.93 -26.51 0.43
C SER A 363 -16.32 -25.13 0.62
N PHE A 364 -15.04 -25.06 1.03
CA PHE A 364 -14.28 -23.82 1.08
C PHE A 364 -13.45 -23.66 -0.19
N GLY A 365 -13.17 -22.42 -0.56
CA GLY A 365 -12.29 -22.09 -1.68
C GLY A 365 -13.01 -22.00 -3.02
N THR A 366 -12.25 -22.09 -4.11
CA THR A 366 -12.79 -22.11 -5.48
C THR A 366 -12.91 -23.54 -6.01
N GLU A 367 -13.57 -23.73 -7.16
CA GLU A 367 -13.74 -25.04 -7.79
C GLU A 367 -12.39 -25.73 -8.07
N ARG A 368 -11.40 -24.95 -8.52
CA ARG A 368 -10.05 -25.42 -8.88
C ARG A 368 -9.09 -25.46 -7.69
N SER A 369 -9.28 -24.56 -6.73
CA SER A 369 -8.38 -24.38 -5.59
C SER A 369 -9.17 -24.34 -4.28
N ARG A 370 -9.34 -25.54 -3.70
CA ARG A 370 -10.21 -25.79 -2.54
C ARG A 370 -9.53 -25.53 -1.20
N GLY A 371 -10.35 -25.38 -0.17
CA GLY A 371 -9.92 -25.21 1.22
C GLY A 371 -9.66 -23.77 1.63
N THR A 372 -8.96 -23.65 2.76
CA THR A 372 -8.47 -22.38 3.30
C THR A 372 -6.97 -22.24 3.08
N LYS A 373 -6.47 -21.01 3.17
CA LYS A 373 -5.05 -20.66 3.16
C LYS A 373 -4.76 -19.65 4.25
N VAL A 374 -3.66 -19.86 4.96
CA VAL A 374 -3.14 -18.88 5.92
C VAL A 374 -2.26 -17.86 5.18
N PHE A 375 -2.52 -16.58 5.41
CA PHE A 375 -1.70 -15.46 4.94
C PHE A 375 -1.04 -14.74 6.11
N ALA A 376 0.24 -14.40 5.94
CA ALA A 376 0.97 -13.53 6.84
C ALA A 376 0.99 -12.12 6.24
N LEU A 377 0.14 -11.23 6.78
CA LEU A 377 0.04 -9.84 6.37
C LEU A 377 1.14 -9.00 7.03
N ALA A 378 2.01 -8.43 6.21
CA ALA A 378 3.12 -7.59 6.62
C ALA A 378 3.26 -6.36 5.71
N GLY A 379 4.23 -5.49 6.01
CA GLY A 379 4.48 -4.24 5.28
C GLY A 379 3.59 -3.10 5.76
N THR A 380 3.25 -2.18 4.86
CA THR A 380 2.54 -0.93 5.15
C THR A 380 1.03 -1.16 5.27
N ILE A 381 0.60 -1.85 6.34
CA ILE A 381 -0.80 -2.22 6.61
C ILE A 381 -1.17 -1.96 8.08
N LYS A 382 -2.42 -1.55 8.38
CA LYS A 382 -2.83 -1.21 9.76
C LYS A 382 -2.89 -2.43 10.68
N ASN A 383 -3.50 -3.52 10.21
CA ASN A 383 -3.70 -4.74 10.98
C ASN A 383 -2.80 -5.85 10.44
N SER A 384 -1.49 -5.78 10.74
CA SER A 384 -0.54 -6.84 10.39
C SER A 384 -0.75 -8.07 11.28
N GLY A 385 -0.55 -9.27 10.72
CA GLY A 385 -0.80 -10.50 11.47
C GLY A 385 -1.10 -11.72 10.62
N LEU A 386 -1.59 -12.78 11.26
CA LEU A 386 -2.05 -13.99 10.58
C LEU A 386 -3.54 -13.95 10.30
N VAL A 387 -3.89 -14.31 9.06
CA VAL A 387 -5.27 -14.37 8.60
C VAL A 387 -5.49 -15.67 7.84
N GLU A 388 -6.45 -16.47 8.28
CA GLU A 388 -6.86 -17.67 7.53
C GLU A 388 -8.18 -17.42 6.80
N VAL A 389 -8.16 -17.50 5.47
CA VAL A 389 -9.34 -17.24 4.63
C VAL A 389 -9.58 -18.38 3.64
N PRO A 390 -10.83 -18.56 3.16
CA PRO A 390 -11.09 -19.40 2.00
C PRO A 390 -10.27 -18.95 0.79
N VAL A 391 -9.71 -19.91 0.06
CA VAL A 391 -8.95 -19.63 -1.17
C VAL A 391 -9.83 -18.92 -2.19
N GLY A 392 -9.30 -17.91 -2.88
CA GLY A 392 -10.05 -17.12 -3.86
C GLY A 392 -10.71 -15.85 -3.31
N MET A 393 -10.56 -15.54 -2.01
CA MET A 393 -10.86 -14.18 -1.52
C MET A 393 -10.07 -13.15 -2.34
N ALA A 394 -10.72 -12.03 -2.71
CA ALA A 394 -10.05 -10.97 -3.45
C ALA A 394 -8.94 -10.30 -2.62
N LEU A 395 -7.82 -9.98 -3.25
CA LEU A 395 -6.69 -9.30 -2.60
C LEU A 395 -7.10 -8.02 -1.85
N GLY A 396 -7.96 -7.20 -2.46
CA GLY A 396 -8.44 -5.95 -1.88
C GLY A 396 -9.33 -6.14 -0.66
N ASP A 397 -10.13 -7.21 -0.61
CA ASP A 397 -10.93 -7.54 0.58
C ASP A 397 -10.01 -7.95 1.74
N LEU A 398 -8.96 -8.74 1.46
CA LEU A 398 -7.97 -9.09 2.47
C LEU A 398 -7.24 -7.85 3.01
N ILE A 399 -6.82 -6.93 2.15
CA ILE A 399 -6.08 -5.72 2.54
C ILE A 399 -6.96 -4.71 3.29
N TYR A 400 -8.14 -4.39 2.77
CA TYR A 400 -8.96 -3.30 3.30
C TYR A 400 -9.95 -3.76 4.36
N ASP A 401 -10.59 -4.92 4.20
CA ASP A 401 -11.65 -5.35 5.11
C ASP A 401 -11.09 -6.10 6.33
N ILE A 402 -10.01 -6.86 6.17
CA ILE A 402 -9.32 -7.55 7.27
C ILE A 402 -8.12 -6.74 7.75
N GLY A 403 -7.23 -6.35 6.82
CA GLY A 403 -6.01 -5.59 7.11
C GLY A 403 -6.23 -4.12 7.51
N GLY A 404 -7.43 -3.58 7.34
CA GLY A 404 -7.76 -2.18 7.69
C GLY A 404 -7.20 -1.11 6.74
N GLY A 405 -6.61 -1.54 5.61
CA GLY A 405 -6.01 -0.68 4.60
C GLY A 405 -4.64 -0.12 4.99
N ILE A 406 -4.23 0.94 4.28
CA ILE A 406 -2.90 1.54 4.41
C ILE A 406 -2.87 2.56 5.57
N PRO A 407 -1.83 2.53 6.43
CA PRO A 407 -1.62 3.54 7.47
C PRO A 407 -1.55 4.96 6.92
N GLY A 408 -1.95 5.94 7.74
CA GLY A 408 -1.87 7.36 7.37
C GLY A 408 -2.80 7.82 6.25
N GLY A 409 -3.67 6.94 5.71
CA GLY A 409 -4.57 7.28 4.61
C GLY A 409 -3.89 7.32 3.23
N LYS A 410 -2.66 6.82 3.12
CA LYS A 410 -1.90 6.73 1.88
C LYS A 410 -2.52 5.76 0.87
N GLU A 411 -2.13 5.87 -0.40
CA GLU A 411 -2.59 4.94 -1.43
C GLU A 411 -1.87 3.59 -1.39
N PHE A 412 -2.61 2.52 -1.68
CA PHE A 412 -2.03 1.21 -1.98
C PHE A 412 -1.34 1.27 -3.34
N LYS A 413 -0.08 0.81 -3.39
CA LYS A 413 0.69 0.75 -4.62
C LYS A 413 0.75 -0.68 -5.18
N ALA A 414 1.21 -1.62 -4.35
CA ALA A 414 1.42 -3.00 -4.72
C ALA A 414 1.38 -3.94 -3.51
N ALA A 415 1.13 -5.22 -3.77
CA ALA A 415 1.37 -6.30 -2.81
C ALA A 415 2.36 -7.29 -3.42
N GLN A 416 3.44 -7.60 -2.70
CA GLN A 416 4.33 -8.70 -3.04
C GLN A 416 3.75 -9.98 -2.44
N ILE A 417 3.58 -11.02 -3.26
CA ILE A 417 3.13 -12.33 -2.81
C ILE A 417 4.01 -13.42 -3.41
N GLY A 418 4.29 -14.45 -2.61
CA GLY A 418 5.13 -15.57 -3.04
C GLY A 418 6.55 -15.56 -2.49
N GLY A 419 6.80 -14.78 -1.42
CA GLY A 419 8.13 -14.60 -0.86
C GLY A 419 9.04 -13.73 -1.73
N PRO A 420 10.37 -13.86 -1.61
CA PRO A 420 11.32 -12.97 -2.26
C PRO A 420 11.43 -13.23 -3.77
N SER A 421 11.09 -14.44 -4.22
CA SER A 421 10.99 -14.78 -5.65
C SER A 421 9.57 -14.63 -6.22
N GLY A 422 8.67 -14.00 -5.44
CA GLY A 422 7.31 -13.67 -5.83
C GLY A 422 7.21 -12.47 -6.77
N GLY A 423 6.00 -12.16 -7.22
CA GLY A 423 5.72 -11.00 -8.07
C GLY A 423 4.95 -9.90 -7.33
N CYS A 424 4.97 -8.69 -7.87
CA CYS A 424 4.20 -7.56 -7.35
C CYS A 424 2.85 -7.41 -8.06
N ILE A 425 1.76 -7.37 -7.30
CA ILE A 425 0.40 -7.16 -7.80
C ILE A 425 0.01 -5.69 -7.59
N PRO A 426 -0.17 -4.90 -8.66
CA PRO A 426 -0.50 -3.46 -8.56
C PRO A 426 -1.98 -3.20 -8.23
N LYS A 427 -2.29 -1.95 -7.85
CA LYS A 427 -3.65 -1.50 -7.46
C LYS A 427 -4.78 -1.81 -8.45
N GLN A 428 -4.49 -1.87 -9.74
CA GLN A 428 -5.46 -2.24 -10.78
C GLN A 428 -5.95 -3.69 -10.71
N HIS A 429 -5.27 -4.54 -9.92
CA HIS A 429 -5.55 -5.97 -9.76
C HIS A 429 -6.03 -6.33 -8.35
N LEU A 430 -6.58 -5.38 -7.58
CA LEU A 430 -7.12 -5.64 -6.23
C LEU A 430 -8.28 -6.65 -6.20
N ASN A 431 -9.04 -6.82 -7.29
CA ASN A 431 -10.09 -7.85 -7.36
C ASN A 431 -9.56 -9.25 -7.71
N THR A 432 -8.24 -9.42 -7.89
CA THR A 432 -7.69 -10.72 -8.26
C THR A 432 -7.96 -11.71 -7.12
N PRO A 433 -8.62 -12.84 -7.40
CA PRO A 433 -8.85 -13.86 -6.40
C PRO A 433 -7.51 -14.46 -6.00
N LEU A 434 -7.29 -14.64 -4.70
CA LEU A 434 -6.08 -15.27 -4.19
C LEU A 434 -6.17 -16.80 -4.36
N ASP A 435 -6.00 -17.27 -5.60
CA ASP A 435 -5.83 -18.68 -5.97
C ASP A 435 -4.56 -18.90 -6.82
N TYR A 436 -4.15 -20.15 -7.02
CA TYR A 436 -2.88 -20.46 -7.67
C TYR A 436 -2.84 -20.02 -9.13
N GLU A 437 -3.96 -20.19 -9.84
CA GLU A 437 -4.06 -19.93 -11.27
C GLU A 437 -4.03 -18.42 -11.56
N SER A 438 -4.85 -17.64 -10.86
CA SER A 438 -5.01 -16.19 -11.08
C SER A 438 -3.75 -15.41 -10.72
N LEU A 439 -3.03 -15.83 -9.67
CA LEU A 439 -1.76 -15.21 -9.29
C LEU A 439 -0.68 -15.45 -10.35
N SER A 440 -0.63 -16.65 -10.93
CA SER A 440 0.36 -17.01 -11.95
C SER A 440 0.23 -16.15 -13.22
N GLU A 441 -0.98 -15.76 -13.61
CA GLU A 441 -1.22 -14.89 -14.78
C GLU A 441 -0.63 -13.47 -14.61
N LEU A 442 -0.48 -13.03 -13.36
CA LEU A 442 0.12 -11.74 -13.01
C LEU A 442 1.64 -11.83 -12.77
N GLY A 443 2.24 -13.01 -12.97
CA GLY A 443 3.66 -13.24 -12.68
C GLY A 443 3.96 -13.28 -11.17
N ALA A 444 2.94 -13.50 -10.35
CA ALA A 444 3.07 -13.75 -8.92
C ALA A 444 2.80 -15.23 -8.61
N ILE A 445 3.09 -15.67 -7.38
CA ILE A 445 2.82 -17.03 -6.93
C ILE A 445 2.21 -17.01 -5.54
N MET A 446 1.39 -18.01 -5.21
CA MET A 446 0.83 -18.12 -3.85
C MET A 446 1.93 -18.25 -2.80
N GLY A 447 2.99 -19.01 -3.12
CA GLY A 447 4.11 -19.29 -2.22
C GLY A 447 3.66 -19.88 -0.89
N SER A 448 4.42 -19.58 0.15
CA SER A 448 4.05 -19.88 1.54
C SER A 448 2.85 -19.08 2.02
N GLY A 449 2.42 -17.98 1.38
CA GLY A 449 1.33 -17.13 1.88
C GLY A 449 1.81 -15.86 2.60
N GLY A 450 3.11 -15.57 2.60
CA GLY A 450 3.63 -14.25 2.94
C GLY A 450 3.13 -13.19 1.95
N LEU A 451 2.57 -12.09 2.47
CA LEU A 451 2.00 -10.99 1.70
C LEU A 451 2.49 -9.66 2.27
N ILE A 452 3.36 -8.98 1.51
CA ILE A 452 3.95 -7.70 1.90
C ILE A 452 3.23 -6.59 1.15
N VAL A 453 2.51 -5.74 1.88
CA VAL A 453 1.79 -4.59 1.36
C VAL A 453 2.72 -3.39 1.24
N MET A 454 2.65 -2.69 0.12
CA MET A 454 3.43 -1.48 -0.18
C MET A 454 2.49 -0.31 -0.51
N ASP A 455 2.85 0.86 0.00
CA ASP A 455 2.18 2.13 -0.27
C ASP A 455 2.86 2.90 -1.41
N GLU A 456 2.31 4.06 -1.76
CA GLU A 456 2.85 4.97 -2.79
C GLU A 456 4.30 5.43 -2.55
N ASP A 457 4.80 5.24 -1.32
CA ASP A 457 6.13 5.66 -0.89
C ASP A 457 7.23 4.64 -1.15
N SER A 458 6.88 3.44 -1.61
CA SER A 458 7.82 2.37 -1.92
C SER A 458 8.43 2.57 -3.32
N CYS A 459 9.75 2.45 -3.50
CA CYS A 459 10.38 2.51 -4.83
C CYS A 459 10.38 1.12 -5.48
N MET A 460 9.70 0.93 -6.62
CA MET A 460 9.59 -0.42 -7.19
C MET A 460 10.90 -0.96 -7.76
N VAL A 461 11.81 -0.07 -8.18
CA VAL A 461 13.15 -0.45 -8.63
C VAL A 461 14.00 -0.96 -7.46
N ASP A 462 13.92 -0.29 -6.31
CA ASP A 462 14.63 -0.70 -5.09
C ASP A 462 14.01 -1.95 -4.47
N VAL A 463 12.69 -2.10 -4.52
CA VAL A 463 12.00 -3.33 -4.12
C VAL A 463 12.49 -4.52 -4.94
N ALA A 464 12.59 -4.36 -6.26
CA ALA A 464 13.13 -5.40 -7.13
C ALA A 464 14.60 -5.73 -6.80
N ARG A 465 15.42 -4.70 -6.54
CA ARG A 465 16.82 -4.83 -6.12
C ARG A 465 16.94 -5.62 -4.81
N PHE A 466 16.19 -5.21 -3.77
CA PHE A 466 16.19 -5.84 -2.44
C PHE A 466 15.83 -7.33 -2.48
N PHE A 467 14.76 -7.68 -3.19
CA PHE A 467 14.35 -9.08 -3.28
C PHE A 467 15.32 -9.92 -4.12
N LEU A 468 15.89 -9.35 -5.17
CA LEU A 468 16.90 -10.04 -5.97
C LEU A 468 18.23 -10.21 -5.22
N GLU A 469 18.62 -9.24 -4.40
CA GLU A 469 19.76 -9.30 -3.48
C GLU A 469 19.62 -10.49 -2.54
N PHE A 470 18.47 -10.62 -1.87
CA PHE A 470 18.15 -11.79 -1.03
C PHE A 470 18.26 -13.11 -1.81
N VAL A 471 17.65 -13.20 -3.01
CA VAL A 471 17.70 -14.43 -3.82
C VAL A 471 19.14 -14.77 -4.26
N GLN A 472 19.95 -13.75 -4.53
CA GLN A 472 21.36 -13.93 -4.90
C GLN A 472 22.20 -14.45 -3.73
N GLU A 473 21.99 -13.94 -2.51
CA GLU A 473 22.65 -14.42 -1.29
C GLU A 473 22.27 -15.87 -0.97
N GLU A 474 21.02 -16.24 -1.23
CA GLU A 474 20.47 -17.56 -0.96
C GLU A 474 20.68 -18.60 -2.08
N SER A 475 21.39 -18.21 -3.14
CA SER A 475 21.70 -19.12 -4.26
C SER A 475 22.62 -20.25 -3.80
N CYS A 476 22.21 -21.52 -4.01
CA CYS A 476 23.09 -22.67 -3.74
C CYS A 476 24.36 -22.70 -4.61
N GLY A 477 24.43 -21.88 -5.66
CA GLY A 477 25.60 -21.76 -6.53
C GLY A 477 25.77 -22.86 -7.59
N LYS A 478 24.81 -23.78 -7.72
CA LYS A 478 24.92 -24.97 -8.60
C LYS A 478 24.75 -24.68 -10.09
N CYS A 479 23.71 -23.94 -10.48
CA CYS A 479 23.44 -23.62 -11.88
C CYS A 479 23.94 -22.21 -12.24
N VAL A 480 24.58 -22.09 -13.40
CA VAL A 480 25.09 -20.81 -13.92
C VAL A 480 24.03 -19.72 -14.01
N PRO A 481 22.81 -19.95 -14.55
CA PRO A 481 21.78 -18.90 -14.62
C PRO A 481 21.43 -18.30 -13.26
N CYS A 482 21.23 -19.12 -12.23
CA CYS A 482 20.90 -18.65 -10.88
C CYS A 482 22.11 -18.16 -10.06
N ARG A 483 23.35 -18.53 -10.41
CA ARG A 483 24.54 -18.07 -9.67
C ARG A 483 25.06 -16.75 -10.23
N VAL A 484 25.08 -16.65 -11.56
CA VAL A 484 25.72 -15.56 -12.30
C VAL A 484 24.67 -14.64 -12.93
N GLY A 485 23.59 -15.19 -13.48
CA GLY A 485 22.56 -14.39 -14.14
C GLY A 485 21.87 -13.43 -13.18
N THR A 486 21.39 -13.91 -12.03
CA THR A 486 20.80 -13.06 -10.98
C THR A 486 21.77 -12.01 -10.46
N LYS A 487 23.08 -12.33 -10.36
CA LYS A 487 24.11 -11.35 -10.02
C LYS A 487 24.21 -10.23 -11.05
N ARG A 488 24.17 -10.56 -12.35
CA ARG A 488 24.18 -9.54 -13.42
C ARG A 488 22.92 -8.67 -13.41
N MET A 489 21.76 -9.25 -13.11
CA MET A 489 20.54 -8.47 -12.92
C MET A 489 20.66 -7.51 -11.74
N LEU A 490 21.22 -7.97 -10.61
CA LEU A 490 21.42 -7.14 -9.41
C LEU A 490 22.38 -5.98 -9.69
N GLU A 491 23.50 -6.23 -10.35
CA GLU A 491 24.46 -5.19 -10.76
C GLU A 491 23.81 -4.09 -11.62
N ILE A 492 22.87 -4.47 -12.51
CA ILE A 492 22.11 -3.51 -13.32
C ILE A 492 21.16 -2.68 -12.43
N LEU A 493 20.41 -3.33 -11.54
CA LEU A 493 19.50 -2.63 -10.63
C LEU A 493 20.24 -1.69 -9.68
N ASP A 494 21.39 -2.10 -9.15
CA ASP A 494 22.27 -1.25 -8.34
C ASP A 494 22.71 -0.01 -9.10
N ARG A 495 23.08 -0.14 -10.38
CA ARG A 495 23.41 0.99 -11.24
C ARG A 495 22.23 1.93 -11.41
N ILE A 496 21.03 1.40 -11.67
CA ILE A 496 19.80 2.21 -11.82
C ILE A 496 19.50 2.98 -10.52
N CYS A 497 19.51 2.29 -9.37
CA CYS A 497 19.31 2.91 -8.05
C CYS A 497 20.40 3.93 -7.70
N ALA A 498 21.62 3.77 -8.22
CA ALA A 498 22.72 4.72 -8.07
C ALA A 498 22.69 5.87 -9.11
N GLY A 499 21.66 5.96 -9.96
CA GLY A 499 21.56 6.97 -11.01
C GLY A 499 22.50 6.78 -12.20
N ARG A 500 23.13 5.60 -12.32
CA ARG A 500 24.04 5.23 -13.41
C ARG A 500 23.39 4.25 -14.41
N GLY A 501 22.07 4.15 -14.41
CA GLY A 501 21.34 3.31 -15.37
C GLY A 501 21.46 3.81 -16.82
N GLU A 502 21.40 2.87 -17.76
CA GLU A 502 21.45 3.08 -19.20
C GLU A 502 20.09 2.75 -19.85
N GLU A 503 19.80 3.35 -21.02
CA GLU A 503 18.55 3.11 -21.75
C GLU A 503 18.29 1.62 -22.05
N ALA A 504 19.35 0.88 -22.40
CA ALA A 504 19.25 -0.54 -22.73
C ALA A 504 19.10 -1.47 -21.52
N ASP A 505 19.19 -0.95 -20.29
CA ASP A 505 19.18 -1.80 -19.08
C ASP A 505 17.85 -2.49 -18.84
N VAL A 506 16.73 -1.85 -19.20
CA VAL A 506 15.39 -2.46 -19.05
C VAL A 506 15.26 -3.69 -19.95
N ASP A 507 15.64 -3.56 -21.23
CA ASP A 507 15.58 -4.67 -22.18
C ASP A 507 16.53 -5.81 -21.77
N ARG A 508 17.76 -5.48 -21.33
CA ARG A 508 18.72 -6.46 -20.82
C ARG A 508 18.19 -7.21 -19.60
N LEU A 509 17.50 -6.54 -18.67
CA LEU A 509 16.89 -7.17 -17.51
C LEU A 509 15.77 -8.15 -17.90
N ILE A 510 14.98 -7.80 -18.92
CA ILE A 510 13.91 -8.67 -19.45
C ILE A 510 14.53 -9.93 -20.07
N ASP A 511 15.46 -9.76 -21.01
CA ASP A 511 16.10 -10.89 -21.73
C ASP A 511 16.80 -11.84 -20.76
N LEU A 512 17.57 -11.29 -19.82
CA LEU A 512 18.29 -12.06 -18.82
C LEU A 512 17.32 -12.76 -17.86
N GLY A 513 16.23 -12.09 -17.48
CA GLY A 513 15.19 -12.65 -16.64
C GLY A 513 14.55 -13.88 -17.27
N GLU A 514 14.06 -13.79 -18.51
CA GLU A 514 13.44 -14.93 -19.20
C GLU A 514 14.41 -16.11 -19.37
N MET A 515 15.67 -15.83 -19.74
CA MET A 515 16.69 -16.88 -19.84
C MET A 515 16.92 -17.61 -18.51
N ILE A 516 16.98 -16.88 -17.38
CA ILE A 516 17.15 -17.49 -16.06
C ILE A 516 15.95 -18.37 -15.70
N LYS A 517 14.73 -17.92 -16.02
CA LYS A 517 13.51 -18.69 -15.75
C LYS A 517 13.49 -20.01 -16.50
N GLU A 518 13.87 -20.01 -17.77
CA GLU A 518 13.83 -21.21 -18.61
C GLU A 518 14.97 -22.20 -18.32
N THR A 519 16.12 -21.72 -17.87
CA THR A 519 17.34 -22.54 -17.79
C THR A 519 17.77 -22.92 -16.36
N SER A 520 17.07 -22.45 -15.33
CA SER A 520 17.37 -22.78 -13.93
C SER A 520 16.87 -24.17 -13.51
N LEU A 521 17.66 -24.84 -12.67
CA LEU A 521 17.42 -26.22 -12.24
C LEU A 521 16.24 -26.38 -11.26
N CYS A 522 16.08 -25.43 -10.34
CA CYS A 522 15.12 -25.50 -9.25
C CYS A 522 14.19 -24.28 -9.22
N GLY A 523 13.13 -24.37 -8.41
CA GLY A 523 12.10 -23.34 -8.30
C GLY A 523 12.67 -21.96 -7.99
N LEU A 524 13.64 -21.86 -7.07
CA LEU A 524 14.25 -20.57 -6.70
C LEU A 524 14.83 -19.83 -7.90
N GLY A 525 15.66 -20.49 -8.71
CA GLY A 525 16.21 -19.86 -9.92
C GLY A 525 15.15 -19.58 -10.97
N GLN A 526 14.14 -20.46 -11.10
CA GLN A 526 13.04 -20.29 -12.06
C GLN A 526 12.10 -19.13 -11.72
N THR A 527 12.04 -18.71 -10.45
CA THR A 527 11.19 -17.61 -9.99
C THR A 527 11.97 -16.37 -9.59
N ALA A 528 13.30 -16.46 -9.43
CA ALA A 528 14.19 -15.34 -9.06
C ALA A 528 13.95 -14.04 -9.85
N PRO A 529 13.67 -14.08 -11.17
CA PRO A 529 13.46 -12.86 -11.94
C PRO A 529 12.06 -12.24 -11.79
N ASN A 530 11.07 -12.95 -11.22
CA ASN A 530 9.69 -12.46 -11.10
C ASN A 530 9.54 -11.08 -10.43
N PRO A 531 10.22 -10.73 -9.32
CA PRO A 531 10.10 -9.40 -8.73
C PRO A 531 10.56 -8.31 -9.71
N VAL A 532 11.59 -8.57 -10.51
CA VAL A 532 12.11 -7.63 -11.53
C VAL A 532 11.15 -7.54 -12.71
N LEU A 533 10.74 -8.67 -13.28
CA LEU A 533 9.88 -8.68 -14.47
C LEU A 533 8.50 -8.09 -14.18
N SER A 534 7.90 -8.41 -13.02
CA SER A 534 6.60 -7.86 -12.62
C SER A 534 6.66 -6.36 -12.34
N THR A 535 7.74 -5.86 -11.73
CA THR A 535 7.91 -4.43 -11.48
C THR A 535 8.18 -3.65 -12.77
N ILE A 536 8.96 -4.17 -13.71
CA ILE A 536 9.10 -3.57 -15.05
C ILE A 536 7.75 -3.51 -15.76
N ARG A 537 6.99 -4.62 -15.76
CA ARG A 537 5.68 -4.71 -16.42
C ARG A 537 4.66 -3.71 -15.88
N HIS A 538 4.63 -3.50 -14.57
CA HIS A 538 3.58 -2.71 -13.91
C HIS A 538 4.00 -1.29 -13.52
N PHE A 539 5.31 -1.05 -13.38
CA PHE A 539 5.90 0.19 -12.87
C PHE A 539 7.11 0.64 -13.70
N GLY A 540 7.19 0.26 -14.98
CA GLY A 540 8.29 0.61 -15.88
C GLY A 540 8.57 2.12 -15.99
N ASN A 541 7.56 2.97 -15.74
CA ASN A 541 7.75 4.42 -15.64
C ASN A 541 8.74 4.81 -14.52
N GLU A 542 8.80 4.08 -13.41
CA GLU A 542 9.77 4.36 -12.34
C GLU A 542 11.19 4.03 -12.78
N TYR A 543 11.40 2.96 -13.57
CA TYR A 543 12.70 2.66 -14.17
C TYR A 543 13.16 3.79 -15.09
N VAL A 544 12.25 4.29 -15.94
CA VAL A 544 12.53 5.42 -16.83
C VAL A 544 12.90 6.68 -16.04
N GLU A 545 12.20 7.00 -14.95
CA GLU A 545 12.52 8.14 -14.08
C GLU A 545 13.92 8.00 -13.43
N HIS A 546 14.32 6.80 -13.02
CA HIS A 546 15.64 6.57 -12.45
C HIS A 546 16.75 6.70 -13.52
N ILE A 547 16.50 6.17 -14.71
CA ILE A 547 17.48 6.15 -15.82
C ILE A 547 17.62 7.54 -16.44
N ARG A 548 16.52 8.20 -16.80
CA ARG A 548 16.51 9.46 -17.56
C ARG A 548 16.47 10.69 -16.65
N ASP A 549 15.54 10.73 -15.71
CA ASP A 549 15.32 11.91 -14.87
C ASP A 549 16.26 11.98 -13.66
N LYS A 550 17.03 10.90 -13.42
CA LYS A 550 17.91 10.73 -12.25
C LYS A 550 17.17 11.07 -10.96
N ARG A 551 15.92 10.58 -10.87
CA ARG A 551 15.01 10.91 -9.78
C ARG A 551 14.35 9.66 -9.24
N CYS A 552 14.32 9.55 -7.91
CA CYS A 552 13.50 8.56 -7.22
C CYS A 552 12.31 9.26 -6.56
N ARG A 553 11.11 9.15 -7.16
CA ARG A 553 9.87 9.75 -6.62
C ARG A 553 9.55 9.32 -5.18
N ALA A 554 9.87 8.07 -4.86
CA ALA A 554 9.64 7.46 -3.56
C ALA A 554 10.56 8.06 -2.47
N GLY A 555 11.72 8.60 -2.86
CA GLY A 555 12.70 9.16 -1.93
C GLY A 555 13.64 8.13 -1.30
N VAL A 556 13.64 6.88 -1.79
CA VAL A 556 14.37 5.74 -1.20
C VAL A 556 15.81 5.64 -1.70
N CYS A 557 16.03 5.79 -3.01
CA CYS A 557 17.37 5.65 -3.60
C CYS A 557 18.22 6.90 -3.31
N ALA A 558 19.10 6.81 -2.31
CA ALA A 558 19.84 7.96 -1.77
C ALA A 558 20.62 8.77 -2.82
N ALA A 559 21.21 8.11 -3.82
CA ALA A 559 21.97 8.75 -4.90
C ALA A 559 21.10 9.62 -5.83
N LEU A 560 19.78 9.41 -5.84
CA LEU A 560 18.81 10.11 -6.68
C LEU A 560 17.96 11.11 -5.89
N VAL A 561 18.31 11.33 -4.61
CA VAL A 561 17.52 12.10 -3.66
C VAL A 561 18.44 13.05 -2.91
N ASN A 562 18.46 14.30 -3.37
CA ASN A 562 19.14 15.39 -2.69
C ASN A 562 18.47 15.66 -1.33
N ALA A 563 17.16 15.90 -1.34
CA ALA A 563 16.34 15.91 -0.13
C ALA A 563 14.95 15.33 -0.42
N PRO A 564 14.35 14.53 0.49
CA PRO A 564 13.05 13.91 0.26
C PRO A 564 11.94 14.90 -0.09
N CYS A 565 11.92 16.07 0.54
CA CYS A 565 10.94 17.11 0.26
C CYS A 565 11.05 17.69 -1.17
N SER A 566 12.29 17.81 -1.70
CA SER A 566 12.54 18.26 -3.08
C SER A 566 12.13 17.19 -4.08
N SER A 567 12.52 15.93 -3.84
CA SER A 567 12.12 14.79 -4.68
C SER A 567 10.61 14.54 -4.68
N ALA A 568 9.90 14.90 -3.61
CA ALA A 568 8.44 14.83 -3.52
C ALA A 568 7.73 15.96 -4.29
N CYS A 569 8.39 17.10 -4.51
CA CYS A 569 7.80 18.22 -5.23
C CYS A 569 7.77 17.92 -6.74
N PRO A 570 6.62 17.91 -7.41
CA PRO A 570 6.57 17.63 -8.85
C PRO A 570 7.45 18.57 -9.68
N ALA A 571 7.50 19.86 -9.31
CA ALA A 571 8.33 20.89 -9.92
C ALA A 571 9.83 20.85 -9.49
N ASN A 572 10.20 19.95 -8.57
CA ASN A 572 11.56 19.78 -8.07
C ASN A 572 12.18 21.06 -7.47
N VAL A 573 11.38 21.81 -6.70
CA VAL A 573 11.83 23.03 -6.01
C VAL A 573 12.87 22.70 -4.93
N ASP A 574 13.89 23.55 -4.84
CA ASP A 574 14.90 23.50 -3.78
C ASP A 574 14.35 23.94 -2.43
N ILE A 575 13.64 23.02 -1.79
CA ILE A 575 12.95 23.26 -0.52
C ILE A 575 13.91 23.51 0.65
N PRO A 576 14.93 22.66 0.91
CA PRO A 576 15.83 22.92 2.01
C PRO A 576 16.56 24.26 1.88
N GLY A 577 16.97 24.63 0.66
CA GLY A 577 17.67 25.87 0.38
C GLY A 577 16.82 27.11 0.66
N PHE A 578 15.57 27.18 0.16
CA PHE A 578 14.76 28.38 0.44
C PHE A 578 14.33 28.43 1.91
N VAL A 579 14.12 27.27 2.55
CA VAL A 579 13.77 27.22 3.97
C VAL A 579 14.94 27.70 4.84
N SER A 580 16.19 27.33 4.53
CA SER A 580 17.35 27.82 5.26
C SER A 580 17.58 29.31 5.07
N LEU A 581 17.37 29.83 3.85
CA LEU A 581 17.42 31.28 3.59
C LEU A 581 16.35 32.05 4.38
N VAL A 582 15.13 31.51 4.54
CA VAL A 582 14.11 32.12 5.41
C VAL A 582 14.54 32.08 6.88
N ALA A 583 15.19 31.01 7.34
CA ALA A 583 15.71 30.91 8.71
C ALA A 583 16.79 31.97 9.03
N GLU A 584 17.52 32.44 8.02
CA GLU A 584 18.50 33.53 8.07
C GLU A 584 17.93 34.91 7.73
N LYS A 585 16.62 35.02 7.50
CA LYS A 585 15.93 36.25 7.10
C LYS A 585 16.28 36.80 5.70
N ARG A 586 16.79 35.95 4.81
CA ARG A 586 17.17 36.28 3.42
C ARG A 586 16.01 36.03 2.44
N TYR A 587 14.89 36.71 2.64
CA TYR A 587 13.61 36.37 1.97
C TYR A 587 13.61 36.56 0.45
N ALA A 588 14.24 37.62 -0.05
CA ALA A 588 14.30 37.90 -1.49
C ALA A 588 15.08 36.80 -2.24
N GLU A 589 16.20 36.38 -1.67
CA GLU A 589 17.02 35.28 -2.20
C GLU A 589 16.31 33.94 -2.12
N ALA A 590 15.60 33.66 -1.02
CA ALA A 590 14.76 32.48 -0.86
C ALA A 590 13.68 32.41 -1.95
N LEU A 591 13.03 33.55 -2.25
CA LEU A 591 12.02 33.64 -3.29
C LEU A 591 12.62 33.45 -4.69
N GLN A 592 13.79 34.04 -4.96
CA GLN A 592 14.50 33.86 -6.23
C GLN A 592 14.86 32.40 -6.44
N LEU A 593 15.44 31.74 -5.44
CA LEU A 593 15.78 30.32 -5.47
C LEU A 593 14.55 29.44 -5.71
N HIS A 594 13.42 29.73 -5.06
CA HIS A 594 12.18 29.00 -5.32
C HIS A 594 11.72 29.17 -6.78
N ARG A 595 11.84 30.39 -7.32
CA ARG A 595 11.39 30.70 -8.70
C ARG A 595 12.21 30.01 -9.77
N GLU A 596 13.46 29.63 -9.51
CA GLU A 596 14.27 28.83 -10.44
C GLU A 596 13.55 27.59 -10.99
N ARG A 597 12.64 27.01 -10.20
CA ARG A 597 11.90 25.79 -10.55
C ARG A 597 10.39 25.97 -10.62
N ASN A 598 9.85 27.11 -10.19
CA ASN A 598 8.40 27.29 -10.12
C ASN A 598 8.00 28.79 -10.23
N PRO A 599 7.35 29.21 -11.33
CA PRO A 599 6.91 30.59 -11.51
C PRO A 599 5.83 31.04 -10.52
N PHE A 600 5.13 30.08 -9.90
CA PHE A 600 3.92 30.31 -9.10
C PHE A 600 4.18 30.13 -7.60
N ALA A 601 5.20 30.80 -7.07
CA ALA A 601 5.56 30.70 -5.66
C ALA A 601 4.41 31.13 -4.74
N ALA A 602 3.78 32.27 -5.03
CA ALA A 602 2.73 32.86 -4.22
C ALA A 602 1.37 32.17 -4.39
N ILE A 603 1.07 31.66 -5.59
CA ILE A 603 -0.09 30.80 -5.82
C ILE A 603 0.12 29.46 -5.09
N CYS A 604 1.26 28.79 -5.27
CA CYS A 604 1.52 27.49 -4.64
C CYS A 604 1.60 27.58 -3.11
N SER A 605 1.94 28.72 -2.51
CA SER A 605 1.86 28.86 -1.05
C SER A 605 0.42 28.82 -0.52
N ARG A 606 -0.59 29.00 -1.39
CA ARG A 606 -2.02 29.07 -1.03
C ARG A 606 -2.83 27.85 -1.47
N VAL A 607 -2.46 27.20 -2.58
CA VAL A 607 -3.30 26.13 -3.14
C VAL A 607 -2.58 24.80 -3.34
N CYS A 608 -1.28 24.74 -3.02
CA CYS A 608 -0.53 23.48 -3.12
C CYS A 608 -0.86 22.54 -1.96
N PHE A 609 -0.94 21.26 -2.29
CA PHE A 609 -1.17 20.14 -1.37
C PHE A 609 0.10 19.62 -0.70
N HIS A 610 1.23 20.30 -0.89
CA HIS A 610 2.40 20.19 -0.02
C HIS A 610 2.93 18.77 0.23
N THR A 611 3.02 17.94 -0.83
CA THR A 611 3.71 16.61 -0.82
C THR A 611 5.09 16.64 -0.18
N CYS A 612 5.76 17.78 -0.28
CA CYS A 612 7.05 18.02 0.36
C CYS A 612 7.03 17.85 1.88
N GLU A 613 5.89 18.11 2.54
CA GLU A 613 5.72 17.95 3.98
C GLU A 613 5.41 16.49 4.34
N GLU A 614 4.64 15.78 3.50
CA GLU A 614 4.33 14.35 3.67
C GLU A 614 5.62 13.51 3.71
N LYS A 615 6.61 13.89 2.89
CA LYS A 615 7.92 13.23 2.79
C LYS A 615 9.00 13.84 3.69
N CYS A 616 8.65 14.77 4.58
CA CYS A 616 9.64 15.41 5.44
C CYS A 616 10.18 14.40 6.47
N ARG A 617 11.51 14.23 6.54
CA ARG A 617 12.15 13.33 7.51
C ARG A 617 11.88 13.72 8.97
N ARG A 618 11.55 14.99 9.23
CA ARG A 618 11.26 15.44 10.60
C ARG A 618 10.03 14.76 11.22
N THR A 619 9.14 14.16 10.43
CA THR A 619 8.04 13.31 10.93
C THR A 619 8.51 12.11 11.75
N THR A 620 9.77 11.66 11.61
CA THR A 620 10.32 10.58 12.46
C THR A 620 10.73 11.06 13.86
N LEU A 621 10.78 12.38 14.08
CA LEU A 621 11.08 12.98 15.38
C LEU A 621 9.81 13.53 16.04
N ASP A 622 9.10 14.42 15.34
CA ASP A 622 7.90 15.08 15.85
C ASP A 622 6.83 15.25 14.75
N ALA A 623 6.90 16.33 13.97
CA ALA A 623 5.95 16.72 12.95
C ALA A 623 6.71 17.39 11.81
N PRO A 624 6.25 17.27 10.56
CA PRO A 624 6.96 17.82 9.41
C PRO A 624 7.17 19.34 9.53
N VAL A 625 8.17 19.85 8.82
CA VAL A 625 8.35 21.28 8.63
C VAL A 625 7.14 21.82 7.88
N SER A 626 6.57 22.93 8.34
CA SER A 626 5.45 23.60 7.67
C SER A 626 5.95 24.41 6.48
N ILE A 627 6.44 23.71 5.45
CA ILE A 627 7.04 24.26 4.23
C ILE A 627 6.08 25.21 3.52
N ARG A 628 4.78 24.89 3.46
CA ARG A 628 3.75 25.77 2.88
C ARG A 628 3.60 27.06 3.69
N GLY A 629 3.61 26.98 5.02
CA GLY A 629 3.53 28.14 5.90
C GLY A 629 4.76 29.05 5.81
N VAL A 630 5.96 28.46 5.79
CA VAL A 630 7.23 29.17 5.56
C VAL A 630 7.22 29.87 4.20
N LYS A 631 6.79 29.16 3.15
CA LYS A 631 6.62 29.72 1.80
C LYS A 631 5.61 30.85 1.77
N ARG A 632 4.47 30.72 2.45
CA ARG A 632 3.41 31.74 2.56
C ARG A 632 3.96 33.03 3.14
N PHE A 633 4.76 32.94 4.20
CA PHE A 633 5.41 34.11 4.79
C PHE A 633 6.42 34.75 3.83
N MET A 634 7.29 33.94 3.22
CA MET A 634 8.35 34.38 2.30
C MET A 634 7.79 35.19 1.11
N VAL A 635 6.76 34.69 0.43
CA VAL A 635 6.19 35.33 -0.77
C VAL A 635 5.44 36.64 -0.47
N ASP A 636 5.01 36.83 0.78
CA ASP A 636 4.32 38.04 1.22
C ASP A 636 5.30 39.16 1.60
N GLN A 637 6.60 38.86 1.75
CA GLN A 637 7.64 39.88 1.91
C GLN A 637 8.01 40.57 0.58
N GLU A 638 7.51 40.06 -0.55
CA GLU A 638 7.80 40.62 -1.87
C GLU A 638 7.08 41.96 -2.08
N VAL A 639 7.85 43.05 -1.98
CA VAL A 639 7.37 44.42 -2.28
C VAL A 639 7.52 44.75 -3.77
N THR A 640 8.64 44.34 -4.38
CA THR A 640 8.92 44.53 -5.82
C THR A 640 9.07 43.18 -6.50
N ILE A 641 8.44 43.02 -7.67
CA ILE A 641 8.47 41.79 -8.46
C ILE A 641 9.92 41.38 -8.75
N GLN A 642 10.36 40.27 -8.16
CA GLN A 642 11.67 39.67 -8.40
C GLN A 642 11.63 38.78 -9.65
N LEU A 643 12.43 39.11 -10.65
CA LEU A 643 12.57 38.31 -11.87
C LEU A 643 13.60 37.18 -11.66
N PRO A 644 13.37 35.98 -12.22
CA PRO A 644 14.37 34.92 -12.24
C PRO A 644 15.52 35.25 -13.21
N GLU A 645 16.57 34.43 -13.23
CA GLU A 645 17.58 34.50 -14.29
C GLU A 645 16.95 34.22 -15.66
N VAL A 646 17.18 35.14 -16.59
CA VAL A 646 16.83 35.05 -18.01
C VAL A 646 18.12 35.20 -18.82
N ARG A 647 18.43 34.21 -19.67
CA ARG A 647 19.58 34.26 -20.57
C ARG A 647 19.14 34.75 -21.93
N GLU A 648 19.65 35.91 -22.33
CA GLU A 648 19.38 36.42 -23.68
C GLU A 648 20.04 35.54 -24.74
N ASN A 649 19.31 35.28 -25.83
CA ASN A 649 19.81 34.54 -26.97
C ASN A 649 19.12 35.05 -28.24
N SER A 650 19.89 35.67 -29.13
CA SER A 650 19.36 36.28 -30.36
C SER A 650 18.77 35.27 -31.34
N GLN A 651 19.30 34.03 -31.38
CA GLN A 651 18.76 32.96 -32.23
C GLN A 651 17.43 32.46 -31.69
N ASN A 652 17.34 32.25 -30.37
CA ASN A 652 16.09 31.83 -29.72
C ASN A 652 15.01 32.90 -29.82
N ALA A 653 15.38 34.18 -29.72
CA ALA A 653 14.45 35.31 -29.87
C ALA A 653 13.83 35.41 -31.27
N GLN A 654 14.46 34.87 -32.31
CA GLN A 654 13.93 34.84 -33.68
C GLN A 654 12.94 33.70 -33.94
N ARG A 655 12.91 32.68 -33.07
CA ARG A 655 12.05 31.50 -33.23
C ARG A 655 10.63 31.80 -32.77
N LYS A 656 9.65 31.35 -33.55
CA LYS A 656 8.24 31.62 -33.30
C LYS A 656 7.60 30.45 -32.57
N ILE A 657 7.26 30.65 -31.31
CA ILE A 657 6.60 29.64 -30.47
C ILE A 657 5.22 30.15 -30.03
N ALA A 658 4.18 29.34 -30.26
CA ALA A 658 2.82 29.63 -29.81
C ALA A 658 2.42 28.71 -28.66
N ILE A 659 1.82 29.28 -27.62
CA ILE A 659 1.33 28.58 -26.45
C ILE A 659 -0.18 28.80 -26.38
N ILE A 660 -0.95 27.72 -26.39
CA ILE A 660 -2.41 27.79 -26.37
C ILE A 660 -2.91 27.50 -24.96
N GLY A 661 -3.55 28.49 -24.34
CA GLY A 661 -4.04 28.47 -22.96
C GLY A 661 -3.09 29.17 -21.99
N ALA A 662 -3.58 30.17 -21.27
CA ALA A 662 -2.86 30.87 -20.20
C ALA A 662 -3.18 30.28 -18.82
N GLY A 663 -3.35 28.95 -18.74
CA GLY A 663 -3.43 28.21 -17.49
C GLY A 663 -2.05 27.95 -16.87
N PRO A 664 -1.98 27.24 -15.71
CA PRO A 664 -0.71 27.01 -15.01
C PRO A 664 0.33 26.28 -15.88
N ALA A 665 -0.07 25.29 -16.68
CA ALA A 665 0.87 24.59 -17.57
C ALA A 665 1.40 25.49 -18.69
N GLY A 666 0.51 26.22 -19.39
CA GLY A 666 0.89 27.11 -20.50
C GLY A 666 1.76 28.28 -20.07
N LEU A 667 1.37 28.96 -19.00
CA LEU A 667 2.18 30.04 -18.41
C LEU A 667 3.53 29.54 -17.89
N SER A 668 3.60 28.32 -17.33
CA SER A 668 4.89 27.73 -16.92
C SER A 668 5.76 27.40 -18.13
N CYS A 669 5.20 26.84 -19.20
CA CYS A 669 5.93 26.61 -20.45
C CYS A 669 6.50 27.93 -21.00
N ALA A 670 5.68 28.99 -21.02
CA ALA A 670 6.09 30.33 -21.45
C ALA A 670 7.23 30.88 -20.58
N TYR A 671 7.10 30.74 -19.27
CA TYR A 671 8.11 31.15 -18.30
C TYR A 671 9.48 30.50 -18.56
N PHE A 672 9.54 29.17 -18.69
CA PHE A 672 10.81 28.47 -18.89
C PHE A 672 11.41 28.73 -20.28
N LEU A 673 10.58 28.86 -21.33
CA LEU A 673 11.06 29.28 -22.65
C LEU A 673 11.62 30.71 -22.63
N ALA A 674 10.96 31.64 -21.96
CA ALA A 674 11.45 33.01 -21.82
C ALA A 674 12.83 33.07 -21.14
N ARG A 675 13.07 32.20 -20.14
CA ARG A 675 14.37 32.08 -19.47
C ARG A 675 15.50 31.62 -20.38
N LEU A 676 15.19 30.87 -21.44
CA LEU A 676 16.13 30.45 -22.48
C LEU A 676 16.29 31.49 -23.61
N GLY A 677 15.68 32.67 -23.48
CA GLY A 677 15.79 33.77 -24.44
C GLY A 677 14.75 33.75 -25.55
N TYR A 678 13.78 32.82 -25.52
CA TYR A 678 12.65 32.84 -26.45
C TYR A 678 11.66 33.98 -26.12
N ARG A 679 10.80 34.31 -27.09
CA ARG A 679 9.71 35.30 -26.96
C ARG A 679 8.36 34.64 -27.32
N PRO A 680 7.86 33.72 -26.49
CA PRO A 680 6.66 32.95 -26.82
C PRO A 680 5.41 33.83 -26.78
N LYS A 681 4.45 33.52 -27.65
CA LYS A 681 3.13 34.14 -27.68
C LYS A 681 2.09 33.21 -27.08
N VAL A 682 1.39 33.67 -26.05
CA VAL A 682 0.35 32.93 -25.35
C VAL A 682 -1.02 33.40 -25.84
N TYR A 683 -1.88 32.47 -26.24
CA TYR A 683 -3.24 32.72 -26.71
C TYR A 683 -4.23 32.18 -25.66
N GLU A 684 -5.05 33.06 -25.10
CA GLU A 684 -6.04 32.76 -24.06
C GLU A 684 -7.45 33.08 -24.56
N SER A 685 -8.36 32.14 -24.39
CA SER A 685 -9.76 32.27 -24.76
C SER A 685 -10.56 33.20 -23.84
N GLU A 686 -10.17 33.29 -22.57
CA GLU A 686 -10.83 34.13 -21.58
C GLU A 686 -10.35 35.59 -21.60
N PRO A 687 -11.13 36.53 -21.04
CA PRO A 687 -10.73 37.94 -20.93
C PRO A 687 -9.51 38.19 -20.02
N ARG A 688 -9.14 37.23 -19.16
CA ARG A 688 -8.04 37.34 -18.21
C ARG A 688 -7.21 36.05 -18.19
N PRO A 689 -5.86 36.15 -18.13
CA PRO A 689 -4.99 35.01 -17.99
C PRO A 689 -5.08 34.35 -16.61
N GLY A 690 -4.64 33.10 -16.51
CA GLY A 690 -4.62 32.29 -15.30
C GLY A 690 -5.36 30.96 -15.42
N GLY A 691 -6.20 30.79 -16.44
CA GLY A 691 -6.94 29.54 -16.69
C GLY A 691 -7.66 29.03 -15.44
N MET A 692 -7.49 27.75 -15.10
CA MET A 692 -8.11 27.12 -13.93
C MET A 692 -7.78 27.80 -12.58
N LEU A 693 -6.67 28.53 -12.46
CA LEU A 693 -6.35 29.30 -11.25
C LEU A 693 -7.38 30.40 -10.99
N VAL A 694 -7.88 31.01 -12.06
CA VAL A 694 -8.92 32.05 -12.00
C VAL A 694 -10.31 31.44 -12.10
N GLN A 695 -10.49 30.46 -12.97
CA GLN A 695 -11.80 29.89 -13.28
C GLN A 695 -12.34 29.00 -12.15
N ALA A 696 -11.51 28.15 -11.55
CA ALA A 696 -11.97 27.14 -10.60
C ALA A 696 -11.72 27.50 -9.13
N ILE A 697 -10.61 28.17 -8.81
CA ILE A 697 -10.23 28.41 -7.40
C ILE A 697 -10.85 29.72 -6.89
N PRO A 698 -11.67 29.72 -5.83
CA PRO A 698 -12.28 30.94 -5.28
C PRO A 698 -11.27 31.92 -4.68
N SER A 699 -11.61 33.21 -4.64
CA SER A 699 -10.73 34.28 -4.14
C SER A 699 -10.38 34.19 -2.65
N TYR A 700 -11.23 33.55 -1.83
CA TYR A 700 -10.96 33.33 -0.41
C TYR A 700 -9.82 32.32 -0.16
N ARG A 701 -9.45 31.53 -1.18
CA ARG A 701 -8.25 30.67 -1.18
C ARG A 701 -7.13 31.29 -1.99
N LEU A 702 -7.46 31.87 -3.15
CA LEU A 702 -6.49 32.43 -4.08
C LEU A 702 -6.89 33.84 -4.54
N PRO A 703 -6.39 34.89 -3.86
CA PRO A 703 -6.68 36.27 -4.23
C PRO A 703 -6.27 36.59 -5.66
N ARG A 704 -7.12 37.34 -6.38
CA ARG A 704 -6.90 37.63 -7.81
C ARG A 704 -5.66 38.47 -8.07
N GLU A 705 -5.35 39.38 -7.16
CA GLU A 705 -4.15 40.22 -7.27
C GLU A 705 -2.86 39.40 -7.21
N VAL A 706 -2.85 38.29 -6.47
CA VAL A 706 -1.71 37.37 -6.40
C VAL A 706 -1.47 36.72 -7.76
N VAL A 707 -2.52 36.22 -8.40
CA VAL A 707 -2.44 35.64 -9.76
C VAL A 707 -1.97 36.70 -10.76
N ALA A 708 -2.58 37.89 -10.72
CA ALA A 708 -2.21 38.99 -11.62
C ALA A 708 -0.74 39.41 -11.45
N ARG A 709 -0.22 39.45 -10.22
CA ARG A 709 1.18 39.78 -9.94
C ARG A 709 2.15 38.77 -10.56
N GLU A 710 1.88 37.47 -10.44
CA GLU A 710 2.75 36.43 -11.02
C GLU A 710 2.61 36.35 -12.55
N VAL A 711 1.44 36.64 -13.12
CA VAL A 711 1.31 36.77 -14.59
C VAL A 711 2.11 37.97 -15.11
N ARG A 712 2.01 39.14 -14.45
CA ARG A 712 2.81 40.33 -14.82
C ARG A 712 4.31 40.09 -14.76
N MET A 713 4.77 39.23 -13.84
CA MET A 713 6.17 38.79 -13.81
C MET A 713 6.54 38.07 -15.10
N ILE A 714 5.70 37.14 -15.57
CA ILE A 714 5.93 36.38 -16.80
C ILE A 714 5.92 37.31 -18.03
N GLU A 715 5.00 38.28 -18.09
CA GLU A 715 4.95 39.28 -19.17
C GLU A 715 6.25 40.11 -19.23
N ARG A 716 6.77 40.54 -18.06
CA ARG A 716 8.04 41.29 -17.95
C ARG A 716 9.27 40.50 -18.42
N MET A 717 9.18 39.18 -18.55
CA MET A 717 10.27 38.35 -19.08
C MET A 717 10.29 38.30 -20.62
N GLY A 718 9.34 38.96 -21.28
CA GLY A 718 9.22 38.99 -22.75
C GLY A 718 8.20 38.00 -23.32
N VAL A 719 7.23 37.58 -22.51
CA VAL A 719 6.09 36.77 -22.96
C VAL A 719 4.93 37.70 -23.34
N GLU A 720 4.39 37.52 -24.54
CA GLU A 720 3.20 38.26 -24.99
C GLU A 720 1.95 37.42 -24.76
N ILE A 721 0.93 37.97 -24.08
CA ILE A 721 -0.32 37.26 -23.79
C ILE A 721 -1.48 37.96 -24.48
N PHE A 722 -2.16 37.23 -25.37
CA PHE A 722 -3.34 37.69 -26.10
C PHE A 722 -4.59 37.02 -25.53
N THR A 723 -5.52 37.81 -25.00
CA THR A 723 -6.78 37.34 -24.40
C THR A 723 -7.95 37.44 -25.37
N GLY A 724 -9.02 36.67 -25.12
CA GLY A 724 -10.21 36.64 -25.98
C GLY A 724 -10.01 35.94 -27.33
N LEU A 725 -8.93 35.16 -27.52
CA LEU A 725 -8.65 34.42 -28.75
C LEU A 725 -8.80 32.91 -28.52
N LYS A 726 -9.69 32.27 -29.27
CA LYS A 726 -10.06 30.88 -29.11
C LYS A 726 -9.59 30.02 -30.29
N LEU A 727 -8.79 29.00 -29.98
CA LEU A 727 -8.37 27.97 -30.93
C LEU A 727 -9.59 27.24 -31.50
N GLY A 728 -9.61 27.06 -32.82
CA GLY A 728 -10.71 26.47 -33.59
C GLY A 728 -11.84 27.45 -33.95
N VAL A 729 -11.76 28.71 -33.50
CA VAL A 729 -12.72 29.77 -33.85
C VAL A 729 -11.99 30.95 -34.48
N ASP A 730 -11.03 31.55 -33.76
CA ASP A 730 -10.32 32.75 -34.20
C ASP A 730 -9.03 32.42 -34.98
N PHE A 731 -8.43 31.24 -34.71
CA PHE A 731 -7.23 30.73 -35.39
C PHE A 731 -7.18 29.20 -35.29
N THR A 732 -6.33 28.54 -36.09
CA THR A 732 -6.17 27.07 -36.07
C THR A 732 -4.70 26.65 -35.96
N LEU A 733 -4.43 25.39 -35.63
CA LEU A 733 -3.05 24.88 -35.57
C LEU A 733 -2.36 24.95 -36.94
N LYS A 734 -3.12 24.71 -38.02
CA LYS A 734 -2.62 24.85 -39.39
C LYS A 734 -2.28 26.30 -39.73
N SER A 735 -3.10 27.28 -39.30
CA SER A 735 -2.80 28.69 -39.55
C SER A 735 -1.53 29.14 -38.83
N LEU A 736 -1.34 28.73 -37.57
CA LEU A 736 -0.09 29.00 -36.83
C LEU A 736 1.13 28.39 -37.52
N ARG A 737 1.00 27.16 -38.05
CA ARG A 737 2.08 26.53 -38.82
C ARG A 737 2.38 27.29 -40.11
N ALA A 738 1.35 27.75 -40.83
CA ALA A 738 1.49 28.54 -42.05
C ALA A 738 2.13 29.91 -41.82
N GLU A 739 1.92 30.52 -40.64
CA GLU A 739 2.57 31.77 -40.21
C GLU A 739 4.05 31.60 -39.80
N GLY A 740 4.57 30.37 -39.93
CA GLY A 740 5.96 30.02 -39.65
C GLY A 740 6.24 29.72 -38.19
N CYS A 741 5.25 29.23 -37.43
CA CYS A 741 5.47 28.79 -36.04
C CYS A 741 6.32 27.50 -36.01
N ASP A 742 7.44 27.56 -35.29
CA ASP A 742 8.43 26.48 -35.19
C ASP A 742 7.94 25.35 -34.28
N ALA A 743 7.25 25.70 -33.18
CA ALA A 743 6.68 24.77 -32.21
C ALA A 743 5.43 25.34 -31.53
N VAL A 744 4.48 24.46 -31.18
CA VAL A 744 3.24 24.80 -30.47
C VAL A 744 3.11 23.99 -29.18
N PHE A 745 2.71 24.65 -28.09
CA PHE A 745 2.31 24.00 -26.84
C PHE A 745 0.81 24.07 -26.61
N LEU A 746 0.18 22.93 -26.32
CA LEU A 746 -1.24 22.79 -26.00
C LEU A 746 -1.45 22.67 -24.49
N GLY A 747 -1.87 23.76 -23.86
CA GLY A 747 -2.22 23.87 -22.44
C GLY A 747 -3.69 24.26 -22.22
N VAL A 748 -4.59 23.76 -23.07
CA VAL A 748 -6.02 24.16 -23.15
C VAL A 748 -6.89 23.69 -21.96
N GLY A 749 -6.36 22.84 -21.09
CA GLY A 749 -7.10 22.27 -19.95
C GLY A 749 -8.19 21.28 -20.36
N ALA A 750 -9.10 20.95 -19.44
CA ALA A 750 -10.28 20.10 -19.68
C ALA A 750 -11.57 20.80 -19.20
N PRO A 751 -12.00 21.90 -19.85
CA PRO A 751 -13.01 22.81 -19.28
C PRO A 751 -14.45 22.25 -19.29
N SER A 752 -14.71 21.13 -19.95
CA SER A 752 -16.07 20.62 -20.14
C SER A 752 -16.47 19.66 -19.03
N GLY A 753 -17.47 20.02 -18.23
CA GLY A 753 -18.07 19.15 -17.22
C GLY A 753 -18.77 17.93 -17.81
N VAL A 754 -18.72 16.80 -17.10
CA VAL A 754 -19.42 15.57 -17.47
C VAL A 754 -20.89 15.65 -17.02
N ARG A 755 -21.82 15.29 -17.92
CA ARG A 755 -23.26 15.20 -17.59
C ARG A 755 -23.56 14.01 -16.67
N LEU A 756 -24.63 14.09 -15.89
CA LEU A 756 -25.01 13.03 -14.96
C LEU A 756 -25.64 11.82 -15.68
N GLY A 757 -26.36 12.07 -16.78
CA GLY A 757 -27.08 11.04 -17.53
C GLY A 757 -28.30 10.49 -16.79
N ILE A 758 -28.94 11.30 -15.93
CA ILE A 758 -30.10 10.89 -15.12
C ILE A 758 -31.39 11.60 -15.56
N PRO A 759 -32.58 11.02 -15.32
CA PRO A 759 -33.85 11.69 -15.58
C PRO A 759 -33.95 13.05 -14.87
N GLY A 760 -34.50 14.04 -15.57
CA GLY A 760 -34.68 15.40 -15.04
C GLY A 760 -33.43 16.29 -15.10
N GLU A 761 -32.28 15.83 -15.62
CA GLU A 761 -31.01 16.59 -15.61
C GLU A 761 -31.00 17.90 -16.42
N ASN A 762 -32.04 18.17 -17.21
CA ASN A 762 -32.20 19.40 -18.00
C ASN A 762 -33.11 20.44 -17.33
N ALA A 763 -33.55 20.20 -16.08
CA ALA A 763 -34.37 21.15 -15.35
C ALA A 763 -33.61 22.47 -15.06
N GLU A 764 -34.33 23.58 -15.03
CA GLU A 764 -33.82 24.88 -14.60
C GLU A 764 -33.41 24.83 -13.12
N GLY A 765 -32.22 25.34 -12.82
CA GLY A 765 -31.61 25.26 -11.48
C GLY A 765 -30.55 24.16 -11.34
N ILE A 766 -30.18 23.47 -12.42
CA ILE A 766 -29.01 22.59 -12.47
C ILE A 766 -27.87 23.33 -13.18
N THR A 767 -26.71 23.41 -12.52
CA THR A 767 -25.54 24.10 -13.07
C THR A 767 -24.30 23.23 -12.91
N ASP A 768 -23.40 23.26 -13.90
CA ASP A 768 -22.07 22.69 -13.75
C ASP A 768 -21.26 23.50 -12.73
N ALA A 769 -20.59 22.82 -11.78
CA ALA A 769 -19.91 23.46 -10.67
C ALA A 769 -18.72 24.33 -11.13
N LEU A 770 -18.01 23.93 -12.19
CA LEU A 770 -16.91 24.73 -12.74
C LEU A 770 -17.44 25.99 -13.41
N ASN A 771 -18.54 25.90 -14.16
CA ASN A 771 -19.19 27.06 -14.73
C ASN A 771 -19.75 28.00 -13.66
N PHE A 772 -20.29 27.47 -12.57
CA PHE A 772 -20.72 28.26 -11.40
C PHE A 772 -19.54 29.04 -10.80
N LEU A 773 -18.44 28.35 -10.51
CA LEU A 773 -17.21 28.95 -9.99
C LEU A 773 -16.62 29.98 -10.96
N ARG A 774 -16.49 29.62 -12.25
CA ARG A 774 -15.98 30.47 -13.32
C ARG A 774 -16.80 31.75 -13.45
N THR A 775 -18.13 31.63 -13.44
CA THR A 775 -19.04 32.80 -13.55
C THR A 775 -18.84 33.74 -12.37
N TYR A 776 -18.84 33.20 -11.14
CA TYR A 776 -18.58 34.00 -9.94
C TYR A 776 -17.21 34.67 -10.01
N ASN A 777 -16.17 33.92 -10.36
CA ASN A 777 -14.80 34.41 -10.35
C ASN A 777 -14.52 35.48 -11.41
N LEU A 778 -15.23 35.46 -12.53
CA LEU A 778 -15.11 36.46 -13.59
C LEU A 778 -16.03 37.67 -13.38
N ARG A 779 -17.26 37.47 -12.88
CA ARG A 779 -18.28 38.54 -12.76
C ARG A 779 -18.45 39.12 -11.36
N GLY A 780 -17.94 38.43 -10.33
CA GLY A 780 -18.16 38.77 -8.91
C GLY A 780 -19.54 38.37 -8.37
N SER A 781 -20.41 37.80 -9.21
CA SER A 781 -21.73 37.32 -8.81
C SER A 781 -22.18 36.15 -9.69
N VAL A 782 -22.96 35.25 -9.09
CA VAL A 782 -23.62 34.13 -9.78
C VAL A 782 -24.91 33.81 -9.02
N PRO A 783 -26.03 33.46 -9.69
CA PRO A 783 -27.25 33.05 -8.99
C PRO A 783 -27.00 31.81 -8.11
N VAL A 784 -27.50 31.82 -6.88
CA VAL A 784 -27.45 30.68 -5.95
C VAL A 784 -28.86 30.44 -5.38
N GLY A 785 -29.19 29.17 -5.14
CA GLY A 785 -30.45 28.79 -4.48
C GLY A 785 -30.37 28.90 -2.95
N LYS A 786 -31.49 28.65 -2.26
CA LYS A 786 -31.50 28.57 -0.79
C LYS A 786 -31.11 27.17 -0.30
N ASN A 787 -31.50 26.13 -1.02
CA ASN A 787 -31.24 24.73 -0.69
C ASN A 787 -30.39 24.11 -1.80
N VAL A 788 -29.08 24.14 -1.61
CA VAL A 788 -28.11 23.74 -2.63
C VAL A 788 -27.65 22.31 -2.39
N VAL A 789 -27.71 21.48 -3.43
CA VAL A 789 -27.10 20.14 -3.42
C VAL A 789 -25.92 20.12 -4.40
N VAL A 790 -24.74 19.73 -3.93
CA VAL A 790 -23.54 19.58 -4.75
C VAL A 790 -23.25 18.10 -4.96
N ILE A 791 -23.18 17.65 -6.21
CA ILE A 791 -22.92 16.25 -6.55
C ILE A 791 -21.45 16.11 -6.96
N GLY A 792 -20.65 15.46 -6.12
CA GLY A 792 -19.21 15.27 -6.37
C GLY A 792 -18.38 15.28 -5.08
N GLY A 793 -17.15 14.77 -5.15
CA GLY A 793 -16.25 14.67 -3.99
C GLY A 793 -14.87 15.30 -4.18
N GLY A 794 -14.61 15.95 -5.32
CA GLY A 794 -13.33 16.58 -5.62
C GLY A 794 -13.24 18.04 -5.14
N ASN A 795 -12.05 18.64 -5.25
CA ASN A 795 -11.80 20.02 -4.78
C ASN A 795 -12.80 21.03 -5.38
N SER A 796 -13.13 20.94 -6.66
CA SER A 796 -14.14 21.82 -7.29
C SER A 796 -15.53 21.68 -6.67
N ALA A 797 -15.91 20.48 -6.20
CA ALA A 797 -17.19 20.28 -5.51
C ALA A 797 -17.19 20.98 -4.14
N ILE A 798 -16.10 20.86 -3.40
CA ILE A 798 -15.93 21.50 -2.09
C ILE A 798 -15.85 23.03 -2.22
N ASP A 799 -15.10 23.54 -3.20
CA ASP A 799 -15.01 24.97 -3.49
C ASP A 799 -16.38 25.54 -3.92
N ALA A 800 -17.14 24.82 -4.74
CA ALA A 800 -18.49 25.22 -5.12
C ALA A 800 -19.45 25.23 -3.92
N ALA A 801 -19.37 24.22 -3.04
CA ALA A 801 -20.18 24.16 -1.83
C ALA A 801 -19.90 25.34 -0.89
N ARG A 802 -18.62 25.61 -0.60
CA ARG A 802 -18.18 26.72 0.26
C ARG A 802 -18.49 28.09 -0.36
N THR A 803 -18.44 28.20 -1.68
CA THR A 803 -18.85 29.41 -2.42
C THR A 803 -20.36 29.62 -2.31
N ALA A 804 -21.17 28.57 -2.44
CA ALA A 804 -22.63 28.66 -2.27
C ALA A 804 -23.02 29.13 -0.87
N VAL A 805 -22.35 28.64 0.19
CA VAL A 805 -22.53 29.13 1.57
C VAL A 805 -22.29 30.64 1.65
N ARG A 806 -21.21 31.14 1.04
CA ARG A 806 -20.84 32.56 1.06
C ARG A 806 -21.77 33.45 0.26
N LEU A 807 -22.43 32.90 -0.75
CA LEU A 807 -23.43 33.61 -1.56
C LEU A 807 -24.83 33.62 -0.91
N GLY A 808 -24.99 33.05 0.29
CA GLY A 808 -26.22 33.13 1.07
C GLY A 808 -27.15 31.92 0.98
N ALA A 809 -26.65 30.75 0.56
CA ALA A 809 -27.42 29.52 0.65
C ALA A 809 -27.73 29.18 2.12
N GLU A 810 -28.99 28.84 2.42
CA GLU A 810 -29.45 28.47 3.77
C GLU A 810 -28.97 27.06 4.15
N THR A 811 -28.99 26.13 3.19
CA THR A 811 -28.46 24.78 3.35
C THR A 811 -27.60 24.38 2.15
N VAL A 812 -26.47 23.73 2.42
CA VAL A 812 -25.59 23.17 1.38
C VAL A 812 -25.25 21.72 1.74
N THR A 813 -25.64 20.79 0.88
CA THR A 813 -25.38 19.36 1.06
C THR A 813 -24.51 18.83 -0.08
N VAL A 814 -23.37 18.24 0.24
CA VAL A 814 -22.53 17.52 -0.73
C VAL A 814 -22.94 16.05 -0.74
N VAL A 815 -23.32 15.55 -1.91
CA VAL A 815 -23.66 14.15 -2.15
C VAL A 815 -22.48 13.46 -2.82
N TYR A 816 -21.96 12.42 -2.17
CA TYR A 816 -20.85 11.63 -2.68
C TYR A 816 -21.15 10.14 -2.60
N ARG A 817 -20.96 9.45 -3.73
CA ARG A 817 -21.31 8.03 -3.89
C ARG A 817 -20.40 7.05 -3.14
N ARG A 818 -19.29 7.50 -2.55
CA ARG A 818 -18.32 6.65 -1.81
C ARG A 818 -18.11 7.16 -0.38
N SER A 819 -17.21 6.52 0.35
CA SER A 819 -16.85 6.90 1.72
C SER A 819 -15.95 8.14 1.77
N ARG A 820 -15.78 8.72 2.97
CA ARG A 820 -15.01 9.96 3.20
C ARG A 820 -13.54 9.78 2.84
N GLU A 821 -12.98 8.63 3.18
CA GLU A 821 -11.56 8.31 3.11
C GLU A 821 -11.04 8.29 1.66
N VAL A 822 -11.94 8.14 0.69
CA VAL A 822 -11.64 8.11 -0.74
C VAL A 822 -12.23 9.32 -1.48
N MET A 823 -12.57 10.40 -0.77
CA MET A 823 -12.92 11.67 -1.39
C MET A 823 -11.67 12.28 -2.05
N PRO A 824 -11.71 12.68 -3.34
CA PRO A 824 -10.56 13.30 -4.00
C PRO A 824 -10.19 14.70 -3.50
N ALA A 825 -11.06 15.38 -2.76
CA ALA A 825 -10.77 16.69 -2.20
C ALA A 825 -9.76 16.60 -1.03
N TYR A 826 -8.98 17.66 -0.83
CA TYR A 826 -8.02 17.72 0.27
C TYR A 826 -8.71 17.64 1.63
N LYS A 827 -8.10 16.91 2.56
CA LYS A 827 -8.70 16.61 3.87
C LYS A 827 -9.03 17.88 4.65
N GLU A 828 -8.12 18.85 4.64
CA GLU A 828 -8.29 20.15 5.29
C GLU A 828 -9.47 20.91 4.67
N GLU A 829 -9.64 20.88 3.35
CA GLU A 829 -10.75 21.56 2.67
C GLU A 829 -12.09 20.91 2.99
N ILE A 830 -12.14 19.58 3.10
CA ILE A 830 -13.34 18.85 3.53
C ILE A 830 -13.70 19.23 4.98
N GLU A 831 -12.72 19.28 5.88
CA GLU A 831 -12.91 19.66 7.28
C GLU A 831 -13.41 21.12 7.39
N GLU A 832 -12.78 22.05 6.68
CA GLU A 832 -13.19 23.46 6.70
C GLU A 832 -14.57 23.69 6.06
N ALA A 833 -14.96 22.90 5.06
CA ALA A 833 -16.31 22.95 4.52
C ALA A 833 -17.36 22.55 5.57
N GLN A 834 -17.09 21.50 6.36
CA GLN A 834 -17.97 21.08 7.44
C GLN A 834 -18.05 22.12 8.55
N HIS A 835 -16.91 22.73 8.94
CA HIS A 835 -16.89 23.83 9.92
C HIS A 835 -17.73 25.03 9.48
N GLU A 836 -17.85 25.28 8.18
CA GLU A 836 -18.69 26.35 7.63
C GLU A 836 -20.18 26.00 7.54
N GLY A 837 -20.54 24.74 7.75
CA GLY A 837 -21.91 24.24 7.78
C GLY A 837 -22.32 23.38 6.57
N VAL A 838 -21.37 22.96 5.73
CA VAL A 838 -21.63 22.04 4.62
C VAL A 838 -21.89 20.64 5.17
N VAL A 839 -23.02 20.03 4.78
CA VAL A 839 -23.39 18.67 5.19
C VAL A 839 -22.87 17.66 4.15
N LEU A 840 -22.11 16.66 4.59
CA LEU A 840 -21.65 15.57 3.72
C LEU A 840 -22.62 14.38 3.79
N ARG A 841 -23.22 14.01 2.66
CA ARG A 841 -24.01 12.78 2.47
C ARG A 841 -23.17 11.79 1.66
N LEU A 842 -22.45 10.94 2.39
CA LEU A 842 -21.58 9.90 1.84
C LEU A 842 -22.39 8.66 1.46
N LEU A 843 -21.79 7.75 0.68
CA LEU A 843 -22.45 6.53 0.19
C LEU A 843 -23.86 6.82 -0.37
N THR A 844 -23.97 7.91 -1.13
CA THR A 844 -25.25 8.37 -1.68
C THR A 844 -25.04 8.75 -3.14
N ALA A 845 -25.80 8.18 -4.07
CA ALA A 845 -25.74 8.58 -5.49
C ALA A 845 -27.06 9.19 -5.96
N PRO A 846 -27.02 10.19 -6.86
CA PRO A 846 -28.22 10.74 -7.48
C PRO A 846 -28.82 9.72 -8.48
N VAL A 847 -30.14 9.60 -8.52
CA VAL A 847 -30.86 8.74 -9.48
C VAL A 847 -31.77 9.53 -10.38
N GLU A 848 -32.41 10.58 -9.86
CA GLU A 848 -33.38 11.38 -10.61
C GLU A 848 -33.43 12.78 -10.02
N VAL A 849 -33.54 13.78 -10.88
CA VAL A 849 -33.80 15.16 -10.47
C VAL A 849 -35.31 15.39 -10.44
N LEU A 850 -35.81 15.85 -9.30
CA LEU A 850 -37.23 16.16 -9.10
C LEU A 850 -37.49 17.61 -9.49
N ALA A 851 -38.42 17.82 -10.41
CA ALA A 851 -38.79 19.15 -10.89
C ALA A 851 -40.31 19.37 -10.82
N GLU A 852 -40.71 20.58 -10.45
CA GLU A 852 -42.09 21.07 -10.59
C GLU A 852 -42.12 22.05 -11.77
N GLY A 853 -42.86 21.70 -12.83
CA GLY A 853 -42.78 22.42 -14.10
C GLY A 853 -41.39 22.29 -14.73
N ARG A 854 -40.67 23.40 -14.89
CA ARG A 854 -39.29 23.42 -15.41
C ARG A 854 -38.21 23.54 -14.33
N ARG A 855 -38.58 23.79 -13.06
CA ARG A 855 -37.63 24.15 -12.02
C ARG A 855 -37.37 23.00 -11.06
N VAL A 856 -36.11 22.85 -10.65
CA VAL A 856 -35.70 21.86 -9.65
C VAL A 856 -36.35 22.13 -8.28
N VAL A 857 -36.87 21.08 -7.64
CA VAL A 857 -37.40 21.11 -6.26
C VAL A 857 -36.74 20.07 -5.34
N GLY A 858 -36.05 19.08 -5.92
CA GLY A 858 -35.33 18.07 -5.16
C GLY A 858 -34.44 17.16 -5.99
N LEU A 859 -33.73 16.29 -5.28
CA LEU A 859 -32.88 15.25 -5.84
C LEU A 859 -33.23 13.91 -5.19
N LYS A 860 -33.71 12.96 -6.00
CA LYS A 860 -33.89 11.58 -5.56
C LYS A 860 -32.53 10.88 -5.55
N CYS A 861 -32.20 10.31 -4.41
CA CYS A 861 -30.93 9.68 -4.13
C CYS A 861 -31.12 8.22 -3.74
N GLN A 862 -30.09 7.43 -4.00
CA GLN A 862 -30.03 6.02 -3.69
C GLN A 862 -28.89 5.80 -2.68
N PRO A 863 -29.16 5.14 -1.54
CA PRO A 863 -28.11 4.64 -0.67
C PRO A 863 -27.20 3.67 -1.42
N MET A 864 -25.89 3.86 -1.26
CA MET A 864 -24.84 3.04 -1.85
C MET A 864 -24.21 2.13 -0.79
N ARG A 865 -23.71 0.98 -1.23
CA ARG A 865 -22.73 0.14 -0.55
C ARG A 865 -21.49 0.01 -1.42
N LEU A 866 -20.35 -0.32 -0.82
CA LEU A 866 -19.11 -0.50 -1.56
C LEU A 866 -19.03 -1.94 -2.09
N GLY A 867 -18.93 -2.10 -3.40
CA GLY A 867 -18.68 -3.36 -4.11
C GLY A 867 -17.20 -3.58 -4.43
N GLU A 868 -16.93 -4.11 -5.62
CA GLU A 868 -15.58 -4.44 -6.11
C GLU A 868 -14.72 -3.20 -6.41
N PHE A 869 -13.40 -3.35 -6.45
CA PHE A 869 -12.46 -2.27 -6.80
C PHE A 869 -12.52 -1.93 -8.30
N ASP A 870 -12.37 -0.65 -8.64
CA ASP A 870 -12.10 -0.21 -10.02
C ASP A 870 -10.58 -0.15 -10.30
N ARG A 871 -10.18 0.11 -11.55
CA ARG A 871 -8.77 0.18 -11.95
C ARG A 871 -7.97 1.26 -11.21
N SER A 872 -8.63 2.26 -10.61
CA SER A 872 -7.96 3.27 -9.79
C SER A 872 -7.64 2.79 -8.37
N GLY A 873 -8.11 1.60 -7.99
CA GLY A 873 -7.98 1.05 -6.64
C GLY A 873 -9.07 1.50 -5.69
N ARG A 874 -10.19 2.07 -6.19
CA ARG A 874 -11.32 2.51 -5.36
C ARG A 874 -12.50 1.56 -5.51
N ARG A 875 -13.20 1.24 -4.41
CA ARG A 875 -14.43 0.43 -4.50
C ARG A 875 -15.51 1.13 -5.33
N ARG A 876 -16.19 0.36 -6.18
CA ARG A 876 -17.33 0.77 -6.97
C ARG A 876 -18.54 0.88 -6.05
N PRO A 877 -19.32 1.96 -6.14
CA PRO A 877 -20.56 2.06 -5.41
C PRO A 877 -21.65 1.22 -6.10
N GLU A 878 -22.39 0.44 -5.31
CA GLU A 878 -23.52 -0.40 -5.70
C GLU A 878 -24.75 -0.01 -4.86
N GLU A 879 -25.97 -0.29 -5.32
CA GLU A 879 -27.18 0.04 -4.58
C GLU A 879 -27.29 -0.77 -3.27
N GLY A 880 -27.67 -0.11 -2.17
CA GLY A 880 -27.63 -0.68 -0.82
C GLY A 880 -28.84 -0.39 0.07
N GLY A 881 -29.98 0.06 -0.46
CA GLY A 881 -31.17 0.37 0.34
C GLY A 881 -32.33 0.92 -0.49
N ASP A 882 -33.32 1.55 0.15
CA ASP A 882 -34.42 2.22 -0.54
C ASP A 882 -34.06 3.67 -0.90
N ALA A 883 -34.56 4.14 -2.05
CA ALA A 883 -34.36 5.51 -2.50
C ALA A 883 -35.04 6.53 -1.57
N PHE A 884 -34.44 7.70 -1.42
CA PHE A 884 -34.98 8.82 -0.63
C PHE A 884 -34.79 10.15 -1.36
N CYS A 885 -35.51 11.18 -0.95
CA CYS A 885 -35.48 12.50 -1.61
C CYS A 885 -34.80 13.54 -0.73
N LEU A 886 -33.91 14.34 -1.33
CA LEU A 886 -33.35 15.55 -0.75
C LEU A 886 -34.05 16.76 -1.36
N LYS A 887 -34.42 17.75 -0.53
CA LYS A 887 -34.94 19.03 -1.01
C LYS A 887 -33.80 19.85 -1.63
N ALA A 888 -34.01 20.39 -2.83
CA ALA A 888 -33.00 21.18 -3.54
C ALA A 888 -33.67 22.15 -4.51
N ASP A 889 -33.34 23.44 -4.40
CA ASP A 889 -33.77 24.47 -5.37
C ASP A 889 -32.63 24.91 -6.31
N HIS A 890 -31.42 24.35 -6.10
CA HIS A 890 -30.28 24.46 -7.00
C HIS A 890 -29.38 23.21 -6.85
N ILE A 891 -28.99 22.58 -7.96
CA ILE A 891 -28.06 21.45 -7.99
C ILE A 891 -26.78 21.84 -8.72
N LEU A 892 -25.61 21.64 -8.09
CA LEU A 892 -24.30 21.86 -8.67
C LEU A 892 -23.62 20.53 -9.00
N VAL A 893 -23.26 20.30 -10.26
CA VAL A 893 -22.69 19.03 -10.74
C VAL A 893 -21.18 19.13 -10.87
N ALA A 894 -20.45 18.22 -10.21
CA ALA A 894 -18.98 18.17 -10.16
C ALA A 894 -18.44 16.72 -10.27
N VAL A 895 -18.84 16.00 -11.33
CA VAL A 895 -18.56 14.55 -11.48
C VAL A 895 -17.43 14.20 -12.46
N GLY A 896 -16.77 15.18 -13.06
CA GLY A 896 -15.62 14.97 -13.95
C GLY A 896 -15.43 16.09 -14.96
N GLN A 897 -14.32 16.02 -15.69
CA GLN A 897 -13.92 16.97 -16.72
C GLN A 897 -13.50 16.22 -17.99
N THR A 898 -13.73 16.81 -19.16
CA THR A 898 -13.42 16.25 -20.48
C THR A 898 -12.88 17.31 -21.43
N LEU A 899 -12.20 16.84 -22.47
CA LEU A 899 -11.66 17.65 -23.56
C LEU A 899 -12.29 17.21 -24.88
N ASP A 900 -12.75 18.16 -25.69
CA ASP A 900 -13.25 17.93 -27.03
C ASP A 900 -12.12 18.20 -28.04
N LEU A 901 -11.33 17.16 -28.32
CA LEU A 901 -10.15 17.28 -29.19
C LEU A 901 -10.50 17.63 -30.64
N GLN A 902 -11.64 17.16 -31.15
CA GLN A 902 -12.03 17.39 -32.55
C GLN A 902 -12.19 18.88 -32.86
N LYS A 903 -12.65 19.67 -31.88
CA LYS A 903 -12.81 21.12 -32.03
C LYS A 903 -11.50 21.90 -32.06
N ILE A 904 -10.39 21.31 -31.61
CA ILE A 904 -9.11 22.01 -31.47
C ILE A 904 -8.02 21.52 -32.45
N THR A 905 -8.15 20.32 -33.03
CA THR A 905 -7.10 19.74 -33.88
C THR A 905 -7.24 20.02 -35.38
N ASP A 906 -8.41 20.47 -35.89
CA ASP A 906 -8.59 20.93 -37.28
C ASP A 906 -7.99 19.96 -38.33
N ASP A 907 -8.34 18.67 -38.24
CA ASP A 907 -7.83 17.49 -39.00
C ASP A 907 -6.38 17.03 -38.73
N ILE A 908 -5.65 17.62 -37.77
CA ILE A 908 -4.38 17.07 -37.31
C ILE A 908 -4.66 15.84 -36.44
N ASN A 909 -4.11 14.68 -36.83
CA ASN A 909 -4.35 13.43 -36.12
C ASN A 909 -3.36 13.25 -34.95
N LEU A 910 -3.72 13.79 -33.79
CA LEU A 910 -2.98 13.54 -32.55
C LEU A 910 -3.37 12.20 -31.94
N GLU A 911 -2.39 11.39 -31.56
CA GLU A 911 -2.64 10.17 -30.80
C GLU A 911 -3.28 10.51 -29.43
N THR A 912 -4.26 9.72 -29.02
CA THR A 912 -5.01 9.94 -27.77
C THR A 912 -4.93 8.76 -26.82
N ARG A 913 -4.99 9.03 -25.52
CA ARG A 913 -5.23 8.02 -24.48
C ARG A 913 -6.73 7.87 -24.20
N GLN A 914 -7.08 7.03 -23.22
CA GLN A 914 -8.46 6.91 -22.72
C GLN A 914 -9.05 8.29 -22.37
N ASN A 915 -10.36 8.48 -22.60
CA ASN A 915 -11.11 9.73 -22.39
C ASN A 915 -10.67 10.92 -23.25
N ALA A 916 -10.06 10.67 -24.42
CA ALA A 916 -9.66 11.71 -25.39
C ALA A 916 -8.64 12.73 -24.84
N PHE A 917 -7.73 12.31 -23.96
CA PHE A 917 -6.56 13.11 -23.58
C PHE A 917 -5.41 12.90 -24.57
N ILE A 918 -4.53 13.89 -24.72
CA ILE A 918 -3.43 13.87 -25.69
C ILE A 918 -2.34 12.88 -25.22
N HIS A 919 -1.93 11.96 -26.09
CA HIS A 919 -0.77 11.11 -25.86
C HIS A 919 0.53 11.89 -26.11
N ILE A 920 1.48 11.78 -25.19
CA ILE A 920 2.80 12.43 -25.28
C ILE A 920 3.94 11.48 -24.88
N ASP A 921 5.14 11.81 -25.34
CA ASP A 921 6.38 11.35 -24.74
C ASP A 921 6.47 11.90 -23.30
N PRO A 922 6.61 11.03 -22.27
CA PRO A 922 6.58 11.46 -20.87
C PRO A 922 7.78 12.32 -20.44
N VAL A 923 8.89 12.29 -21.20
CA VAL A 923 10.12 13.04 -20.92
C VAL A 923 10.06 14.43 -21.54
N THR A 924 9.66 14.51 -22.82
CA THR A 924 9.74 15.75 -23.60
C THR A 924 8.40 16.51 -23.67
N GLY A 925 7.28 15.85 -23.40
CA GLY A 925 5.94 16.44 -23.62
C GLY A 925 5.54 16.49 -25.10
N GLN A 926 6.31 15.88 -26.00
CA GLN A 926 6.07 15.88 -27.44
C GLN A 926 4.91 14.93 -27.80
N SER A 927 4.02 15.37 -28.68
CA SER A 927 2.93 14.55 -29.21
C SER A 927 3.37 13.68 -30.40
N SER A 928 2.43 12.97 -31.04
CA SER A 928 2.68 12.26 -32.30
C SER A 928 3.14 13.19 -33.44
N GLU A 929 2.79 14.47 -33.38
CA GLU A 929 3.27 15.51 -34.29
C GLU A 929 4.49 16.20 -33.70
N LYS A 930 5.64 16.12 -34.40
CA LYS A 930 6.95 16.54 -33.86
C LYS A 930 7.04 18.00 -33.39
N TRP A 931 6.25 18.89 -33.98
CA TRP A 931 6.25 20.32 -33.64
C TRP A 931 5.16 20.69 -32.62
N ILE A 932 4.38 19.73 -32.14
CA ILE A 932 3.29 19.92 -31.16
C ILE A 932 3.65 19.24 -29.85
N PHE A 933 3.55 20.00 -28.76
CA PHE A 933 3.78 19.59 -27.39
C PHE A 933 2.52 19.81 -26.57
N ALA A 934 2.31 19.06 -25.49
CA ALA A 934 1.13 19.22 -24.65
C ALA A 934 1.43 18.97 -23.18
N GLY A 935 0.62 19.53 -22.29
CA GLY A 935 0.77 19.36 -20.86
C GLY A 935 -0.41 19.89 -20.04
N GLY A 936 -0.37 19.62 -18.72
CA GLY A 936 -1.48 19.91 -17.82
C GLY A 936 -2.70 19.01 -18.08
N ASP A 937 -3.89 19.51 -17.73
CA ASP A 937 -5.12 18.70 -17.73
C ASP A 937 -5.51 18.14 -19.12
N ALA A 938 -4.99 18.71 -20.20
CA ALA A 938 -5.19 18.20 -21.56
C ALA A 938 -4.51 16.84 -21.81
N VAL A 939 -3.52 16.48 -20.97
CA VAL A 939 -2.77 15.23 -21.03
C VAL A 939 -3.10 14.32 -19.85
N SER A 940 -3.09 14.87 -18.63
CA SER A 940 -3.24 14.08 -17.40
C SER A 940 -4.69 13.97 -16.91
N GLY A 941 -5.61 14.78 -17.44
CA GLY A 941 -6.84 15.12 -16.73
C GLY A 941 -6.57 16.01 -15.51
N PRO A 942 -7.62 16.34 -14.72
CA PRO A 942 -7.54 17.30 -13.62
C PRO A 942 -6.44 16.94 -12.62
N SER A 943 -5.52 17.88 -12.42
CA SER A 943 -4.31 17.69 -11.61
C SER A 943 -4.03 18.90 -10.70
N SER A 944 -2.98 18.81 -9.87
CA SER A 944 -2.51 19.89 -9.02
C SER A 944 -1.78 20.99 -9.79
N VAL A 945 -1.76 22.21 -9.25
CA VAL A 945 -1.06 23.35 -9.87
C VAL A 945 0.44 23.06 -10.06
N VAL A 946 1.08 22.40 -9.10
CA VAL A 946 2.52 22.10 -9.15
C VAL A 946 2.86 21.00 -10.16
N GLU A 947 1.96 20.06 -10.42
CA GLU A 947 2.10 19.10 -11.54
C GLU A 947 1.96 19.78 -12.90
N ALA A 948 1.04 20.74 -13.03
CA ALA A 948 0.92 21.55 -14.23
C ALA A 948 2.20 22.38 -14.48
N VAL A 949 2.83 22.92 -13.43
CA VAL A 949 4.16 23.56 -13.53
C VAL A 949 5.20 22.60 -14.06
N ALA A 950 5.28 21.39 -13.49
CA ALA A 950 6.22 20.37 -13.93
C ALA A 950 5.99 19.96 -15.40
N ALA A 951 4.72 19.87 -15.83
CA ALA A 951 4.39 19.60 -17.24
C ALA A 951 4.82 20.73 -18.18
N GLY A 952 4.61 21.98 -17.78
CA GLY A 952 5.07 23.14 -18.55
C GLY A 952 6.60 23.21 -18.65
N GLU A 953 7.32 22.91 -17.56
CA GLU A 953 8.79 22.83 -17.55
C GLU A 953 9.30 21.74 -18.49
N ARG A 954 8.76 20.52 -18.40
CA ARG A 954 9.11 19.41 -19.29
C ARG A 954 8.90 19.77 -20.75
N ALA A 955 7.75 20.34 -21.09
CA ALA A 955 7.45 20.72 -22.46
C ALA A 955 8.36 21.85 -22.97
N ALA A 956 8.68 22.85 -22.15
CA ALA A 956 9.62 23.91 -22.53
C ALA A 956 11.02 23.35 -22.85
N VAL A 957 11.49 22.41 -22.03
CA VAL A 957 12.75 21.70 -22.25
C VAL A 957 12.70 20.84 -23.51
N GLY A 958 11.60 20.11 -23.74
CA GLY A 958 11.40 19.30 -24.94
C GLY A 958 11.35 20.15 -26.22
N ILE A 959 10.72 21.33 -26.17
CA ILE A 959 10.71 22.30 -27.28
C ILE A 959 12.14 22.79 -27.57
N ASP A 960 12.90 23.19 -26.55
CA ASP A 960 14.29 23.63 -26.74
C ASP A 960 15.16 22.53 -27.37
N GLN A 961 15.02 21.30 -26.88
CA GLN A 961 15.73 20.14 -27.44
C GLN A 961 15.33 19.85 -28.88
N TYR A 962 14.05 19.92 -29.21
CA TYR A 962 13.55 19.74 -30.58
C TYR A 962 14.11 20.81 -31.53
N LEU A 963 14.14 22.07 -31.10
CA LEU A 963 14.56 23.17 -31.96
C LEU A 963 16.10 23.30 -32.06
N THR A 964 16.86 22.93 -31.03
CA THR A 964 18.34 23.12 -31.00
C THR A 964 19.15 21.84 -31.10
N GLY A 965 18.53 20.67 -30.88
CA GLY A 965 19.24 19.40 -30.73
C GLY A 965 20.01 19.23 -29.40
N ARG A 966 19.91 20.20 -28.48
CA ARG A 966 20.58 20.20 -27.16
C ARG A 966 19.62 20.68 -26.08
N GLN A 967 19.96 20.41 -24.82
CA GLN A 967 19.18 20.86 -23.67
C GLN A 967 19.92 22.01 -22.96
N HIS A 968 19.34 23.21 -22.95
CA HIS A 968 19.95 24.40 -22.31
C HIS A 968 19.36 24.77 -20.96
N ALA A 969 18.61 23.86 -20.32
CA ALA A 969 17.86 24.07 -19.09
C ALA A 969 18.76 24.28 -17.84
N PHE A 970 19.48 25.41 -17.78
CA PHE A 970 20.49 25.73 -16.76
C PHE A 970 19.96 25.77 -15.32
N TRP A 971 18.65 25.90 -15.13
CA TRP A 971 18.02 25.80 -13.80
C TRP A 971 17.96 24.37 -13.26
N ARG A 972 18.31 23.38 -14.08
CA ARG A 972 18.47 21.98 -13.65
C ARG A 972 19.82 21.74 -12.99
N ASP A 973 20.78 22.64 -13.16
CA ASP A 973 22.09 22.56 -12.52
C ASP A 973 21.94 22.77 -11.01
N GLU A 974 22.65 21.96 -10.22
CA GLU A 974 22.62 22.10 -8.77
C GLU A 974 23.32 23.39 -8.33
N ARG A 975 22.66 24.15 -7.46
CA ARG A 975 23.25 25.32 -6.79
C ARG A 975 23.45 25.01 -5.31
N GLN A 976 24.64 25.31 -4.81
CA GLN A 976 24.90 25.31 -3.39
C GLN A 976 24.32 26.59 -2.77
N VAL A 977 23.59 26.43 -1.68
CA VAL A 977 23.00 27.54 -0.93
C VAL A 977 23.86 27.78 0.30
N ASP A 978 24.63 28.86 0.29
CA ASP A 978 25.50 29.25 1.39
C ASP A 978 24.67 29.75 2.56
N THR A 979 24.36 28.84 3.49
CA THR A 979 23.60 29.09 4.72
C THR A 979 24.23 28.29 5.84
N TYR A 980 24.32 28.89 7.02
CA TYR A 980 24.86 28.25 8.21
C TYR A 980 23.98 27.07 8.63
N PHE A 981 24.63 25.92 8.87
CA PHE A 981 24.01 24.76 9.48
C PHE A 981 25.05 24.03 10.30
N ASP A 982 24.71 23.75 11.55
CA ASP A 982 25.51 22.94 12.46
C ASP A 982 24.91 21.52 12.49
N PRO A 983 25.57 20.51 11.89
CA PRO A 983 25.07 19.14 11.88
C PRO A 983 25.15 18.46 13.26
N ASP A 984 25.96 18.99 14.18
CA ASP A 984 26.15 18.43 15.53
C ASP A 984 25.18 19.05 16.55
N ALA A 985 24.51 20.14 16.18
CA ALA A 985 23.49 20.76 17.03
C ALA A 985 22.24 19.89 17.15
N GLU A 986 21.67 19.82 18.36
CA GLU A 986 20.39 19.13 18.57
C GLU A 986 19.27 19.79 17.75
N PRO A 987 18.36 18.99 17.14
CA PRO A 987 17.20 19.53 16.47
C PRO A 987 16.37 20.41 17.40
N ILE A 988 15.97 21.58 16.92
CA ILE A 988 15.15 22.52 17.71
C ILE A 988 13.85 21.84 18.16
N ASP A 989 13.64 21.80 19.47
CA ASP A 989 12.40 21.35 20.11
C ASP A 989 11.37 22.48 20.07
N ALA A 990 10.60 22.51 18.97
CA ALA A 990 9.49 23.43 18.79
C ALA A 990 8.36 22.71 18.05
N PRO A 991 7.10 22.83 18.53
CA PRO A 991 5.98 22.19 17.88
C PRO A 991 5.71 22.80 16.50
N ARG A 992 5.02 22.03 15.64
CA ARG A 992 4.53 22.54 14.36
C ARG A 992 3.40 23.55 14.59
N GLU A 993 3.60 24.79 14.14
CA GLU A 993 2.58 25.84 14.24
C GLU A 993 1.51 25.68 13.14
N LYS A 994 0.25 26.03 13.44
CA LYS A 994 -0.83 26.08 12.45
C LYS A 994 -0.91 27.46 11.79
N LEU A 995 -1.37 27.51 10.53
CA LEU A 995 -1.71 28.79 9.91
C LEU A 995 -2.91 29.42 10.62
N ARG A 996 -2.89 30.74 10.76
CA ARG A 996 -4.00 31.48 11.37
C ARG A 996 -5.15 31.53 10.39
N LEU A 997 -6.36 31.26 10.85
CA LEU A 997 -7.57 31.34 10.02
C LEU A 997 -8.44 32.49 10.50
N ILE A 998 -9.14 33.16 9.59
CA ILE A 998 -10.18 34.12 9.99
C ILE A 998 -11.32 33.38 10.74
N PRO A 999 -11.96 34.02 11.74
CA PRO A 999 -13.04 33.41 12.52
C PRO A 999 -14.20 32.93 11.65
N LEU A 1000 -14.85 31.81 12.02
CA LEU A 1000 -15.92 31.19 11.22
C LEU A 1000 -17.09 32.15 10.96
N GLU A 1001 -17.41 33.01 11.93
CA GLU A 1001 -18.47 34.01 11.83
C GLU A 1001 -18.17 35.04 10.74
N ARG A 1002 -16.88 35.34 10.53
CA ARG A 1002 -16.41 36.22 9.46
C ARG A 1002 -16.24 35.49 8.13
N ARG A 1003 -16.32 34.16 8.04
CA ARG A 1003 -16.21 33.47 6.74
C ARG A 1003 -17.51 33.49 5.97
N ARG A 1004 -18.64 33.59 6.68
CA ARG A 1004 -19.97 33.68 6.07
C ARG A 1004 -20.16 35.08 5.48
N ASN A 1005 -20.64 35.13 4.24
CA ASN A 1005 -20.97 36.37 3.52
C ASN A 1005 -19.78 37.27 3.10
N ASN A 1006 -18.55 36.78 3.08
CA ASN A 1006 -17.46 37.44 2.35
C ASN A 1006 -16.50 36.43 1.71
N PHE A 1007 -15.57 36.97 0.93
CA PHE A 1007 -14.58 36.23 0.18
C PHE A 1007 -13.15 36.66 0.55
N ASP A 1008 -12.97 37.12 1.79
CA ASP A 1008 -11.67 37.46 2.34
C ASP A 1008 -10.78 36.21 2.39
N GLU A 1009 -9.47 36.40 2.24
CA GLU A 1009 -8.52 35.29 2.30
C GLU A 1009 -8.59 34.59 3.66
N VAL A 1010 -8.96 33.31 3.67
CA VAL A 1010 -9.26 32.59 4.92
C VAL A 1010 -7.99 32.31 5.71
N GLU A 1011 -6.94 31.84 5.04
CA GLU A 1011 -5.65 31.56 5.66
C GLU A 1011 -4.77 32.81 5.67
N GLN A 1012 -4.29 33.16 6.86
CA GLN A 1012 -3.49 34.35 7.11
C GLN A 1012 -2.01 33.98 7.33
N PRO A 1013 -1.06 34.82 6.85
CA PRO A 1013 0.35 34.55 7.01
C PRO A 1013 0.78 34.64 8.49
N TRP A 1014 1.90 34.02 8.81
CA TRP A 1014 2.54 34.15 10.11
C TRP A 1014 3.24 35.49 10.30
N VAL A 1015 3.53 35.81 11.56
CA VAL A 1015 4.51 36.84 11.90
C VAL A 1015 5.93 36.27 11.73
N GLU A 1016 6.91 37.16 11.54
CA GLU A 1016 8.31 36.78 11.25
C GLU A 1016 8.89 35.78 12.26
N SER A 1017 8.70 36.02 13.56
CA SER A 1017 9.27 35.16 14.62
C SER A 1017 8.82 33.70 14.50
N ILE A 1018 7.54 33.47 14.17
CA ILE A 1018 6.98 32.14 13.96
C ILE A 1018 7.56 31.53 12.67
N ALA A 1019 7.58 32.29 11.57
CA ALA A 1019 8.07 31.79 10.30
C ALA A 1019 9.56 31.38 10.35
N VAL A 1020 10.40 32.19 10.99
CA VAL A 1020 11.82 31.88 11.21
C VAL A 1020 11.99 30.66 12.11
N CYS A 1021 11.22 30.57 13.22
CA CYS A 1021 11.24 29.39 14.09
C CYS A 1021 10.87 28.11 13.32
N GLN A 1022 9.77 28.15 12.57
CA GLN A 1022 9.31 27.01 11.77
C GLN A 1022 10.28 26.67 10.62
N ALA A 1023 11.00 27.64 10.07
CA ALA A 1023 12.05 27.39 9.08
C ALA A 1023 13.28 26.70 9.68
N ARG A 1024 13.72 27.13 10.88
CA ARG A 1024 14.83 26.51 11.62
C ARG A 1024 14.55 25.08 12.07
N ARG A 1025 13.29 24.64 12.04
CA ARG A 1025 12.93 23.24 12.26
C ARG A 1025 13.49 22.29 11.17
N CYS A 1026 13.95 22.80 10.03
CA CYS A 1026 14.50 21.98 8.95
C CYS A 1026 15.77 21.21 9.38
N LEU A 1027 15.80 19.90 9.10
CA LEU A 1027 16.95 19.03 9.39
C LEU A 1027 18.05 19.09 8.32
N ARG A 1028 17.95 19.99 7.32
CA ARG A 1028 18.91 20.12 6.21
C ARG A 1028 19.37 18.78 5.62
N CYS A 1029 18.40 17.95 5.20
CA CYS A 1029 18.71 16.61 4.64
C CYS A 1029 19.55 16.66 3.35
N ASP A 1030 19.68 17.82 2.73
CA ASP A 1030 20.56 18.16 1.60
C ASP A 1030 22.04 18.37 2.00
N TRP A 1031 22.31 18.59 3.29
CA TRP A 1031 23.66 18.88 3.78
C TRP A 1031 24.62 17.72 3.49
N GLY A 1032 25.81 18.04 2.99
CA GLY A 1032 26.83 17.07 2.59
C GLY A 1032 26.49 16.25 1.33
N ARG A 1033 25.33 16.47 0.70
CA ARG A 1033 24.93 15.79 -0.55
C ARG A 1033 25.15 16.62 -1.80
N ARG A 1034 25.12 17.95 -1.66
CA ARG A 1034 25.36 18.91 -2.77
C ARG A 1034 26.84 19.21 -2.87
N GLY A 1035 27.45 18.79 -3.98
CA GLY A 1035 28.87 19.00 -4.24
C GLY A 1035 29.71 17.80 -3.87
N ASN A 1036 29.81 16.84 -4.79
CA ASN A 1036 31.05 16.14 -5.13
C ASN A 1036 30.82 15.35 -6.43
N GLY A 1037 30.94 16.04 -7.56
CA GLY A 1037 31.56 15.38 -8.70
C GLY A 1037 32.97 14.97 -8.26
N ASN A 1038 33.22 13.65 -8.18
CA ASN A 1038 34.54 13.02 -8.02
C ASN A 1038 35.21 12.90 -6.64
N HIS A 1039 34.52 12.87 -5.48
CA HIS A 1039 35.14 12.31 -4.26
C HIS A 1039 34.10 11.64 -3.33
N MET A 1040 33.77 10.39 -3.62
CA MET A 1040 33.46 9.38 -2.59
C MET A 1040 34.46 8.25 -2.78
N GLU A 1041 35.72 8.51 -2.44
CA GLU A 1041 36.63 7.44 -2.02
C GLU A 1041 36.30 7.11 -0.56
N ALA A 1042 35.86 5.87 -0.36
CA ALA A 1042 36.07 5.07 0.84
C ALA A 1042 36.09 5.80 2.21
N THR A 1043 34.92 5.93 2.82
CA THR A 1043 34.78 5.84 4.29
C THR A 1043 33.74 4.79 4.66
N ALA A 1044 33.99 3.57 4.18
CA ALA A 1044 33.43 2.35 4.77
C ALA A 1044 34.50 1.74 5.70
N SER A 1045 34.83 2.43 6.79
CA SER A 1045 35.53 1.85 7.94
C SER A 1045 35.51 2.83 9.12
N ALA A 1046 34.49 2.74 9.96
CA ALA A 1046 34.55 3.08 11.38
C ALA A 1046 33.15 2.85 11.96
N HIS A 1047 32.87 1.62 12.35
CA HIS A 1047 32.10 1.23 13.53
C HIS A 1047 32.12 -0.31 13.57
N GLU A 1048 33.19 -0.83 14.20
CA GLU A 1048 33.11 -2.07 14.98
C GLU A 1048 32.14 -1.89 16.15
#